data_AF-A0A7X4YLX4-F1
#
_entry.id   AF-A0A7X4YLX4-F1
#
_cell.length_a   1.000
_cell.length_b   1.000
_cell.length_c   1.000
_cell.angle_alpha   90.00
_cell.angle_beta   90.00
_cell.angle_gamma   90.00
#
_symmetry.space_group_name_H-M   'P 1'
#
loop_
_entity.id
_entity.type
_entity.pdbx_description
1 polymer ?
#
loop_
_entity_poly.entity_id
_entity_poly.type
_entity_poly.pdbx_seq_one_letter_code
_entity_poly.pdbx_strand_id
1 'polypeptide(L)'
;MRLIQLYKSRKYMLRILLSITLMTVIFLTCFSTLLYYASEKSVVRMQKDYNQAALAQVNYNISYMDEIAKNMVTSLFWDSEIIPLMSSDELQIFDLLSKLRRLNTLVTSSWYLDSIVVYNGPANKLYSGGNAKFKNPAGRQYLTLQASFRNGAGIRKLSLTPMNLSGGTDGVDTFSYVMYETLGPYKAGESALALTIKPEWLYNNMKLINDKALRSSYTLLMDGNGNVLRPDDRLALAPEELSRIAPKLAASNPGPGYSIMELDGEKQIVSYSRTVIPDWFVVSVQPYDTVIQNIQQIRQSAIGLTILFVVLSVVAAMIVTRGLYKPIQRLLQHIKTSQLADGVRTEKDELAFLTETYSHAAALALDMNAYKRDNRSIIRAYHLRQLILESASYTESQLKSADAMTGMNVYASGASFAVLTVTIDEWRQLSRLSPNADVQLIRFAILNIAEELLAAHYGCMGVEMRADHLVFLICAEHGGAECFNQLVPLLSDIQTAVSHYYKITISMAISGAFHDFRAISEHYHLTQHYLLYKLVFGRGAVIEPEMVKGNMENSSDSFPGELEKRLIEGLKAGDKELLETLLDKLMRHISTCNYDQIVSAITHMPVLLRQTLKEINVNRVQPMPVDLNLLSVQLLEMETLEDMQRLIRTVMLEICDQKKGGLDERNEILIETIKGIVQQNYQDMNLSLQSVSGMMKLSGDYIGRLFRKGESMSVADYINAVRIAKAQELLRGSKDSINEVMVKVGYANQSYFFKLFKKKLGCTPGEYRLKKSLSKGEAASEQDE
;
A
#
# COMPACT_ATOMS: atom_id res chain seq x y z
N MET A 1 25.74 -9.62 -39.48
CA MET A 1 25.02 -8.33 -39.42
C MET A 1 23.49 -8.44 -39.40
N ARG A 2 22.83 -9.32 -40.19
CA ARG A 2 21.35 -9.47 -40.20
C ARG A 2 20.70 -9.94 -38.87
N LEU A 3 21.42 -10.70 -38.05
CA LEU A 3 20.93 -11.15 -36.72
C LEU A 3 20.78 -10.02 -35.69
N ILE A 4 21.62 -8.97 -35.78
CA ILE A 4 21.61 -7.84 -34.83
C ILE A 4 20.45 -6.89 -35.15
N GLN A 5 20.08 -6.74 -36.43
CA GLN A 5 18.94 -5.92 -36.83
C GLN A 5 17.59 -6.53 -36.43
N LEU A 6 17.46 -7.86 -36.41
CA LEU A 6 16.27 -8.55 -35.88
C LEU A 6 16.07 -8.39 -34.37
N TYR A 7 17.13 -8.09 -33.61
CA TYR A 7 17.07 -7.86 -32.16
C TYR A 7 16.80 -6.40 -31.78
N LYS A 8 17.15 -5.44 -32.64
CA LYS A 8 16.96 -4.01 -32.35
C LYS A 8 15.50 -3.57 -32.28
N SER A 9 14.58 -4.30 -32.91
CA SER A 9 13.15 -4.00 -32.90
C SER A 9 12.41 -4.50 -31.65
N ARG A 10 13.04 -5.35 -30.82
CA ARG A 10 12.41 -6.03 -29.67
C ARG A 10 13.09 -5.63 -28.37
N LYS A 11 12.74 -4.43 -27.87
CA LYS A 11 13.39 -3.79 -26.70
C LYS A 11 13.36 -4.68 -25.46
N TYR A 12 12.28 -5.42 -25.23
CA TYR A 12 12.15 -6.32 -24.08
C TYR A 12 13.07 -7.54 -24.18
N MET A 13 13.15 -8.15 -25.37
CA MET A 13 14.05 -9.27 -25.65
C MET A 13 15.52 -8.90 -25.42
N LEU A 14 15.91 -7.69 -25.85
CA LEU A 14 17.26 -7.17 -25.65
C LEU A 14 17.53 -6.91 -24.16
N ARG A 15 16.54 -6.39 -23.41
CA ARG A 15 16.67 -6.15 -21.96
C ARG A 15 16.85 -7.44 -21.18
N ILE A 16 16.13 -8.53 -21.52
CA ILE A 16 16.31 -9.86 -20.91
C ILE A 16 17.69 -10.43 -21.26
N LEU A 17 18.09 -10.37 -22.53
CA LEU A 17 19.39 -10.88 -22.95
C LEU A 17 20.52 -10.14 -22.21
N LEU A 18 20.44 -8.81 -22.12
CA LEU A 18 21.41 -7.97 -21.43
C LEU A 18 21.41 -8.22 -19.91
N SER A 19 20.24 -8.40 -19.27
CA SER A 19 20.22 -8.65 -17.83
C SER A 19 20.78 -10.02 -17.46
N ILE A 20 20.44 -11.06 -18.22
CA ILE A 20 20.97 -12.42 -18.01
C ILE A 20 22.47 -12.42 -18.26
N THR A 21 22.93 -11.85 -19.37
CA THR A 21 24.37 -11.80 -19.69
C THR A 21 25.16 -10.96 -18.70
N LEU A 22 24.61 -9.83 -18.24
CA LEU A 22 25.24 -9.01 -17.21
C LEU A 22 25.33 -9.77 -15.89
N MET A 23 24.26 -10.43 -15.46
CA MET A 23 24.24 -11.21 -14.22
C MET A 23 25.21 -12.39 -14.28
N THR A 24 25.28 -13.11 -15.40
CA THR A 24 26.22 -14.22 -15.56
C THR A 24 27.66 -13.73 -15.60
N VAL A 25 27.96 -12.60 -16.25
CA VAL A 25 29.30 -12.00 -16.26
C VAL A 25 29.70 -11.56 -14.85
N ILE A 26 28.82 -10.90 -14.09
CA ILE A 26 29.10 -10.50 -12.70
C ILE A 26 29.34 -11.72 -11.82
N PHE A 27 28.50 -12.76 -11.93
CA PHE A 27 28.67 -13.99 -11.16
C PHE A 27 29.98 -14.70 -11.51
N LEU A 28 30.28 -14.88 -12.79
CA LEU A 28 31.49 -15.56 -13.24
C LEU A 28 32.76 -14.80 -12.85
N THR A 29 32.75 -13.47 -12.94
CA THR A 29 33.89 -12.64 -12.51
C THR A 29 34.10 -12.69 -11.00
N CYS A 30 33.02 -12.60 -10.21
CA CYS A 30 33.08 -12.74 -8.76
C CYS A 30 33.59 -14.14 -8.35
N PHE A 31 33.02 -15.19 -8.93
CA PHE A 31 33.41 -16.58 -8.68
C PHE A 31 34.87 -16.86 -9.08
N SER A 32 35.30 -16.37 -10.24
CA SER A 32 36.68 -16.49 -10.73
C SER A 32 37.67 -15.77 -9.81
N THR A 33 37.33 -14.57 -9.34
CA THR A 33 38.15 -13.79 -8.39
C THR A 33 38.24 -14.49 -7.04
N LEU A 34 37.11 -15.00 -6.53
CA LEU A 34 37.07 -15.74 -5.27
C LEU A 34 37.90 -17.02 -5.33
N LEU A 35 37.76 -17.80 -6.42
CA LEU A 35 38.56 -19.00 -6.66
C LEU A 35 40.05 -18.67 -6.73
N TYR A 36 40.43 -17.62 -7.46
CA TYR A 36 41.82 -17.19 -7.54
C TYR A 36 42.41 -16.90 -6.16
N TYR A 37 41.73 -16.08 -5.35
CA TYR A 37 42.21 -15.74 -4.00
C TYR A 37 42.24 -16.95 -3.06
N ALA A 38 41.24 -17.84 -3.16
CA ALA A 38 41.20 -19.07 -2.39
C ALA A 38 42.36 -20.01 -2.76
N SER A 39 42.64 -20.18 -4.05
CA SER A 39 43.76 -20.97 -4.56
C SER A 39 45.10 -20.37 -4.16
N GLU A 40 45.27 -19.06 -4.28
CA GLU A 40 46.50 -18.36 -3.86
C GLU A 40 46.80 -18.60 -2.38
N LYS A 41 45.82 -18.35 -1.51
CA LYS A 41 45.97 -18.58 -0.07
C LYS A 41 46.22 -20.05 0.27
N SER A 42 45.57 -20.97 -0.45
CA SER A 42 45.72 -22.42 -0.24
C SER A 42 47.12 -22.90 -0.64
N VAL A 43 47.64 -22.46 -1.78
CA VAL A 43 48.98 -22.82 -2.27
C VAL A 43 50.06 -22.27 -1.33
N VAL A 44 49.95 -21.00 -0.91
CA VAL A 44 50.92 -20.42 0.04
C VAL A 44 50.92 -21.17 1.37
N ARG A 45 49.74 -21.56 1.89
CA ARG A 45 49.63 -22.37 3.10
C ARG A 45 50.23 -23.76 2.92
N MET A 46 49.90 -24.45 1.82
CA MET A 46 50.44 -25.77 1.51
C MET A 46 51.96 -25.73 1.39
N GLN A 47 52.50 -24.72 0.71
CA GLN A 47 53.95 -24.53 0.58
C GLN A 47 54.60 -24.29 1.93
N LYS A 48 53.96 -23.52 2.81
CA LYS A 48 54.44 -23.30 4.18
C LYS A 48 54.51 -24.63 4.95
N ASP A 49 53.41 -25.38 4.99
CA ASP A 49 53.34 -26.62 5.77
C ASP A 49 54.37 -27.65 5.24
N TYR A 50 54.52 -27.71 3.92
CA TYR A 50 55.50 -28.54 3.25
C TYR A 50 56.95 -28.15 3.59
N ASN A 51 57.28 -26.84 3.54
CA ASN A 51 58.60 -26.34 3.91
C ASN A 51 58.93 -26.61 5.38
N GLN A 52 57.97 -26.41 6.29
CA GLN A 52 58.16 -26.72 7.70
C GLN A 52 58.41 -28.22 7.94
N ALA A 53 57.68 -29.09 7.24
CA ALA A 53 57.90 -30.54 7.31
C ALA A 53 59.29 -30.94 6.75
N ALA A 54 59.71 -30.35 5.64
CA ALA A 54 61.04 -30.58 5.07
C ALA A 54 62.17 -30.13 6.03
N LEU A 55 62.04 -28.94 6.63
CA LEU A 55 63.00 -28.44 7.63
C LEU A 55 63.02 -29.31 8.89
N ALA A 56 61.86 -29.79 9.34
CA ALA A 56 61.78 -30.72 10.46
C ALA A 56 62.51 -32.04 10.14
N GLN A 57 62.40 -32.55 8.92
CA GLN A 57 63.14 -33.73 8.47
C GLN A 57 64.66 -33.50 8.41
N VAL A 58 65.11 -32.33 7.91
CA VAL A 58 66.53 -31.97 7.93
C VAL A 58 67.03 -31.92 9.38
N ASN A 59 66.30 -31.24 10.26
CA ASN A 59 66.64 -31.17 11.68
C ASN A 59 66.71 -32.55 12.32
N TYR A 60 65.74 -33.42 12.06
CA TYR A 60 65.76 -34.81 12.56
C TYR A 60 67.02 -35.55 12.10
N ASN A 61 67.39 -35.41 10.83
CA ASN A 61 68.59 -36.04 10.29
C ASN A 61 69.87 -35.47 10.92
N ILE A 62 69.96 -34.15 11.13
CA ILE A 62 71.10 -33.51 11.82
C ILE A 62 71.20 -34.04 13.25
N SER A 63 70.08 -34.13 13.97
CA SER A 63 70.05 -34.69 15.33
C SER A 63 70.51 -36.14 15.36
N TYR A 64 70.06 -36.95 14.40
CA TYR A 64 70.48 -38.35 14.28
C TYR A 64 71.98 -38.48 13.96
N MET A 65 72.50 -37.64 13.07
CA MET A 65 73.93 -37.58 12.74
C MET A 65 74.78 -37.18 13.96
N ASP A 66 74.33 -36.17 14.71
CA ASP A 66 75.00 -35.70 15.93
C ASP A 66 75.07 -36.81 16.99
N GLU A 67 73.99 -37.56 17.18
CA GLU A 67 73.94 -38.71 18.08
C GLU A 67 74.88 -39.84 17.64
N ILE A 68 74.88 -40.21 16.36
CA ILE A 68 75.82 -41.23 15.82
C ILE A 68 77.26 -40.83 16.09
N ALA A 69 77.63 -39.58 15.81
CA ALA A 69 79.00 -39.10 15.98
C ALA A 69 79.42 -39.04 17.44
N LYS A 70 78.54 -38.54 18.34
CA LYS A 70 78.78 -38.52 19.79
C LYS A 70 78.95 -39.91 20.37
N ASN A 71 78.10 -40.85 19.97
CA ASN A 71 78.19 -42.25 20.41
C ASN A 71 79.48 -42.89 19.89
N MET A 72 79.88 -42.63 18.64
CA MET A 72 81.12 -43.12 18.06
C MET A 72 82.35 -42.59 18.81
N VAL A 73 82.49 -41.27 18.96
CA VAL A 73 83.68 -40.69 19.64
C VAL A 73 83.75 -41.11 21.11
N THR A 74 82.61 -41.24 21.79
CA THR A 74 82.56 -41.72 23.18
C THR A 74 82.97 -43.19 23.27
N SER A 75 82.47 -44.05 22.38
CA SER A 75 82.84 -45.47 22.31
C SER A 75 84.33 -45.64 22.02
N LEU A 76 84.87 -44.89 21.07
CA LEU A 76 86.29 -44.92 20.71
C LEU A 76 87.22 -44.38 21.80
N PHE A 77 86.79 -43.36 22.56
CA PHE A 77 87.59 -42.82 23.66
C PHE A 77 87.82 -43.85 24.77
N TRP A 78 86.86 -44.75 24.99
CA TRP A 78 86.97 -45.84 25.97
C TRP A 78 87.39 -47.19 25.36
N ASP A 79 87.80 -47.23 24.09
CA ASP A 79 88.28 -48.45 23.43
C ASP A 79 89.67 -48.82 23.98
N SER A 80 89.80 -50.04 24.51
CA SER A 80 91.04 -50.56 25.10
C SER A 80 92.22 -50.58 24.13
N GLU A 81 91.97 -50.64 22.82
CA GLU A 81 93.01 -50.57 21.78
C GLU A 81 93.46 -49.14 21.48
N ILE A 82 92.62 -48.13 21.76
CA ILE A 82 92.92 -46.72 21.47
C ILE A 82 93.58 -46.03 22.68
N ILE A 83 93.22 -46.41 23.90
CA ILE A 83 93.76 -45.84 25.15
C ILE A 83 95.30 -45.72 25.16
N PRO A 84 96.10 -46.73 24.72
CA PRO A 84 97.56 -46.61 24.71
C PRO A 84 98.09 -45.48 23.82
N LEU A 85 97.38 -45.13 22.73
CA LEU A 85 97.75 -43.98 21.90
C LEU A 85 97.61 -42.65 22.66
N MET A 86 96.74 -42.57 23.67
CA MET A 86 96.50 -41.36 24.47
C MET A 86 97.40 -41.24 25.70
N SER A 87 97.87 -42.35 26.27
CA SER A 87 98.53 -42.36 27.59
C SER A 87 99.99 -42.83 27.58
N SER A 88 100.45 -43.56 26.58
CA SER A 88 101.81 -44.09 26.55
C SER A 88 102.83 -43.05 26.10
N ASP A 89 103.96 -42.95 26.81
CA ASP A 89 105.08 -42.06 26.45
C ASP A 89 105.79 -42.51 25.17
N GLU A 90 105.96 -43.83 25.01
CA GLU A 90 106.55 -44.45 23.82
C GLU A 90 105.90 -45.83 23.55
N LEU A 91 105.56 -46.11 22.29
CA LEU A 91 104.96 -47.37 21.85
C LEU A 91 105.92 -48.10 20.92
N GLN A 92 106.03 -49.41 21.07
CA GLN A 92 106.78 -50.24 20.12
C GLN A 92 106.17 -50.13 18.72
N ILE A 93 107.02 -50.12 17.69
CA ILE A 93 106.62 -49.88 16.30
C ILE A 93 105.48 -50.81 15.85
N PHE A 94 105.54 -52.10 16.21
CA PHE A 94 104.51 -53.06 15.83
C PHE A 94 103.14 -52.78 16.49
N ASP A 95 103.13 -52.41 17.77
CA ASP A 95 101.91 -52.08 18.50
C ASP A 95 101.31 -50.74 18.05
N LEU A 96 102.16 -49.76 17.75
CA LEU A 96 101.73 -48.52 17.12
C LEU A 96 101.07 -48.80 15.74
N LEU A 97 101.68 -49.65 14.92
CA LEU A 97 101.14 -50.00 13.60
C LEU A 97 99.81 -50.76 13.68
N SER A 98 99.64 -51.66 14.65
CA SER A 98 98.37 -52.40 14.83
C SER A 98 97.23 -51.44 15.24
N LYS A 99 97.50 -50.51 16.15
CA LYS A 99 96.56 -49.47 16.61
C LYS A 99 96.22 -48.47 15.51
N LEU A 100 97.23 -48.00 14.76
CA LEU A 100 97.00 -47.15 13.59
C LEU A 100 96.21 -47.87 12.50
N ARG A 101 96.44 -49.18 12.28
CA ARG A 101 95.63 -49.99 11.35
C ARG A 101 94.17 -50.05 11.80
N ARG A 102 93.92 -50.27 13.10
CA ARG A 102 92.56 -50.24 13.69
C ARG A 102 91.87 -48.90 13.42
N LEU A 103 92.53 -47.77 13.69
CA LEU A 103 91.99 -46.45 13.37
C LEU A 103 91.66 -46.29 11.88
N ASN A 104 92.56 -46.71 10.98
CA ASN A 104 92.30 -46.67 9.54
C ASN A 104 91.11 -47.57 9.15
N THR A 105 91.02 -48.79 9.67
CA THR A 105 89.88 -49.69 9.41
C THR A 105 88.56 -49.03 9.81
N LEU A 106 88.51 -48.43 11.00
CA LEU A 106 87.32 -47.73 11.50
C LEU A 106 86.89 -46.58 10.58
N VAL A 107 87.83 -45.75 10.15
CA VAL A 107 87.55 -44.68 9.19
C VAL A 107 87.09 -45.24 7.84
N THR A 108 87.76 -46.26 7.30
CA THR A 108 87.37 -46.85 6.00
C THR A 108 86.01 -47.56 6.04
N SER A 109 85.62 -48.11 7.19
CA SER A 109 84.32 -48.75 7.40
C SER A 109 83.16 -47.75 7.65
N SER A 110 83.50 -46.50 7.99
CA SER A 110 82.54 -45.45 8.31
C SER A 110 82.57 -44.36 7.24
N TRP A 111 81.69 -44.48 6.26
CA TRP A 111 81.67 -43.61 5.07
C TRP A 111 81.65 -42.10 5.36
N TYR A 112 81.09 -41.69 6.50
CA TYR A 112 80.94 -40.30 6.95
C TYR A 112 82.18 -39.71 7.65
N LEU A 113 83.12 -40.54 8.08
CA LEU A 113 84.34 -40.08 8.76
C LEU A 113 85.39 -39.61 7.75
N ASP A 114 86.05 -38.51 8.06
CA ASP A 114 87.25 -38.04 7.33
C ASP A 114 88.51 -38.64 7.96
N SER A 115 88.65 -38.48 9.29
CA SER A 115 89.76 -39.02 10.06
C SER A 115 89.40 -39.19 11.54
N ILE A 116 90.11 -40.09 12.22
CA ILE A 116 90.13 -40.18 13.69
C ILE A 116 91.52 -39.74 14.11
N VAL A 117 91.61 -38.73 14.96
CA VAL A 117 92.86 -38.14 15.45
C VAL A 117 92.94 -38.29 16.96
N VAL A 118 94.02 -38.90 17.44
CA VAL A 118 94.33 -39.06 18.85
C VAL A 118 95.48 -38.12 19.19
N TYR A 119 95.25 -37.18 20.09
CA TYR A 119 96.29 -36.35 20.68
C TYR A 119 96.77 -36.97 21.99
N ASN A 120 98.05 -37.30 22.04
CA ASN A 120 98.74 -37.71 23.24
C ASN A 120 99.34 -36.48 23.91
N GLY A 121 98.76 -36.09 25.04
CA GLY A 121 99.19 -34.93 25.83
C GLY A 121 100.62 -35.04 26.33
N PRO A 122 100.98 -36.11 27.08
CA PRO A 122 102.33 -36.30 27.61
C PRO A 122 103.43 -36.30 26.54
N ALA A 123 103.22 -37.03 25.44
CA ALA A 123 104.19 -37.12 24.34
C ALA A 123 104.12 -35.93 23.36
N ASN A 124 103.10 -35.06 23.49
CA ASN A 124 102.75 -33.99 22.55
C ASN A 124 102.77 -34.47 21.08
N LYS A 125 102.14 -35.60 20.79
CA LYS A 125 102.09 -36.23 19.45
C LYS A 125 100.65 -36.47 19.02
N LEU A 126 100.37 -36.28 17.73
CA LEU A 126 99.13 -36.73 17.10
C LEU A 126 99.34 -38.07 16.40
N TYR A 127 98.39 -38.97 16.59
CA TYR A 127 98.21 -40.21 15.85
C TYR A 127 96.91 -40.12 15.07
N SER A 128 96.88 -40.53 13.80
CA SER A 128 95.65 -40.43 13.01
C SER A 128 95.40 -41.63 12.11
N GLY A 129 94.13 -42.05 12.03
CA GLY A 129 93.61 -42.92 10.98
C GLY A 129 92.81 -42.12 9.96
N GLY A 130 92.81 -42.53 8.69
CA GLY A 130 92.09 -41.85 7.61
C GLY A 130 92.95 -40.86 6.84
N ASN A 131 92.48 -39.61 6.75
CA ASN A 131 93.05 -38.52 5.95
C ASN A 131 94.57 -38.36 6.12
N ALA A 132 95.29 -38.37 4.98
CA ALA A 132 96.75 -38.29 4.95
C ALA A 132 97.30 -36.96 5.49
N LYS A 133 96.49 -35.89 5.49
CA LYS A 133 96.88 -34.55 5.98
C LYS A 133 97.25 -34.54 7.46
N PHE A 134 96.71 -35.46 8.26
CA PHE A 134 97.01 -35.59 9.69
C PHE A 134 98.12 -36.60 10.00
N LYS A 135 98.69 -37.26 8.98
CA LYS A 135 99.74 -38.28 9.15
C LYS A 135 101.16 -37.70 9.05
N ASN A 136 101.33 -36.50 8.48
CA ASN A 136 102.63 -35.86 8.31
C ASN A 136 102.92 -34.87 9.45
N PRO A 137 103.87 -35.17 10.35
CA PRO A 137 104.21 -34.27 11.47
C PRO A 137 104.73 -32.89 11.07
N ALA A 138 105.25 -32.74 9.84
CA ALA A 138 105.69 -31.46 9.28
C ALA A 138 104.58 -30.72 8.51
N GLY A 139 103.38 -31.31 8.38
CA GLY A 139 102.27 -30.73 7.64
C GLY A 139 101.60 -29.58 8.40
N ARG A 140 101.16 -28.54 7.68
CA ARG A 140 100.45 -27.39 8.26
C ARG A 140 99.23 -27.82 9.08
N GLN A 141 98.41 -28.73 8.57
CA GLN A 141 97.19 -29.19 9.27
C GLN A 141 97.50 -29.94 10.57
N TYR A 142 98.56 -30.76 10.56
CA TYR A 142 99.05 -31.44 11.75
C TYR A 142 99.48 -30.43 12.82
N LEU A 143 100.33 -29.48 12.45
CA LEU A 143 100.87 -28.47 13.37
C LEU A 143 99.77 -27.55 13.90
N THR A 144 98.83 -27.12 13.06
CA THR A 144 97.68 -26.30 13.48
C THR A 144 96.83 -27.04 14.51
N LEU A 145 96.47 -28.29 14.23
CA LEU A 145 95.63 -29.08 15.13
C LEU A 145 96.36 -29.42 16.44
N GLN A 146 97.65 -29.77 16.36
CA GLN A 146 98.50 -30.00 17.53
C GLN A 146 98.60 -28.75 18.40
N ALA A 147 98.77 -27.57 17.80
CA ALA A 147 98.79 -26.30 18.52
C ALA A 147 97.44 -25.98 19.18
N SER A 148 96.31 -26.30 18.54
CA SER A 148 94.98 -26.13 19.14
C SER A 148 94.82 -26.97 20.41
N PHE A 149 95.23 -28.24 20.40
CA PHE A 149 95.24 -29.10 21.58
C PHE A 149 96.26 -28.65 22.63
N ARG A 150 97.44 -28.22 22.21
CA ARG A 150 98.45 -27.72 23.15
C ARG A 150 98.01 -26.45 23.87
N ASN A 151 97.32 -25.55 23.19
CA ASN A 151 96.94 -24.23 23.73
C ASN A 151 95.51 -24.19 24.28
N GLY A 152 94.70 -25.22 24.02
CA GLY A 152 93.29 -25.30 24.44
C GLY A 152 92.34 -24.37 23.68
N ALA A 153 92.76 -23.81 22.55
CA ALA A 153 91.96 -22.85 21.80
C ALA A 153 90.85 -23.55 20.98
N GLY A 154 89.60 -23.14 21.20
CA GLY A 154 88.45 -23.58 20.38
C GLY A 154 87.97 -25.02 20.59
N ILE A 155 88.47 -25.73 21.62
CA ILE A 155 88.09 -27.12 21.89
C ILE A 155 86.86 -27.18 22.79
N ARG A 156 85.83 -27.91 22.32
CA ARG A 156 84.58 -28.13 23.05
C ARG A 156 84.28 -29.63 23.12
N LYS A 157 83.98 -30.14 24.32
CA LYS A 157 83.64 -31.54 24.53
C LYS A 157 82.33 -31.90 23.81
N LEU A 158 82.35 -32.95 22.99
CA LEU A 158 81.17 -33.53 22.32
C LEU A 158 80.31 -32.49 21.58
N SER A 159 80.91 -31.42 21.06
CA SER A 159 80.21 -30.37 20.32
C SER A 159 80.75 -30.31 18.90
N LEU A 160 79.85 -30.37 17.91
CA LEU A 160 80.21 -30.26 16.50
C LEU A 160 80.85 -28.89 16.25
N THR A 161 82.14 -28.90 15.95
CA THR A 161 82.91 -27.66 15.74
C THR A 161 83.41 -27.62 14.30
N PRO A 162 83.15 -26.54 13.54
CA PRO A 162 83.71 -26.38 12.20
C PRO A 162 85.22 -26.13 12.30
N MET A 163 86.02 -26.86 11.53
CA MET A 163 87.46 -26.68 11.46
C MET A 163 87.87 -26.16 10.08
N ASN A 164 88.62 -25.06 10.07
CA ASN A 164 89.31 -24.54 8.89
C ASN A 164 90.82 -24.69 9.11
N LEU A 165 91.38 -25.74 8.53
CA LEU A 165 92.76 -26.18 8.70
C LEU A 165 93.62 -25.86 7.47
N SER A 166 92.98 -25.61 6.32
CA SER A 166 93.61 -25.21 5.05
C SER A 166 93.97 -23.72 5.04
N GLY A 167 93.27 -22.90 5.83
CA GLY A 167 93.46 -21.45 5.91
C GLY A 167 92.94 -20.71 4.68
N GLY A 168 92.11 -21.35 3.87
CA GLY A 168 91.36 -20.72 2.78
C GLY A 168 90.11 -20.01 3.29
N THR A 169 89.56 -19.09 2.48
CA THR A 169 88.28 -18.41 2.76
C THR A 169 87.05 -19.23 2.35
N ASP A 170 87.26 -20.41 1.74
CA ASP A 170 86.20 -21.22 1.14
C ASP A 170 85.68 -22.29 2.11
N GLY A 171 84.81 -21.87 3.03
CA GLY A 171 83.97 -22.78 3.83
C GLY A 171 84.70 -23.60 4.91
N VAL A 172 83.99 -24.61 5.43
CA VAL A 172 84.46 -25.51 6.50
C VAL A 172 85.14 -26.75 5.90
N ASP A 173 86.42 -26.99 6.21
CA ASP A 173 87.17 -28.15 5.68
C ASP A 173 86.65 -29.49 6.24
N THR A 174 86.35 -29.53 7.54
CA THR A 174 85.81 -30.71 8.22
C THR A 174 85.14 -30.28 9.52
N PHE A 175 84.20 -31.08 10.01
CA PHE A 175 83.63 -30.88 11.34
C PHE A 175 84.27 -31.83 12.34
N SER A 176 84.48 -31.39 13.58
CA SER A 176 85.08 -32.22 14.62
C SER A 176 84.19 -32.38 15.84
N TYR A 177 84.21 -33.59 16.42
CA TYR A 177 83.84 -33.87 17.79
C TYR A 177 85.09 -34.22 18.59
N VAL A 178 85.29 -33.56 19.72
CA VAL A 178 86.42 -33.83 20.61
C VAL A 178 85.91 -34.46 21.91
N MET A 179 86.56 -35.54 22.33
CA MET A 179 86.38 -36.15 23.65
C MET A 179 87.70 -36.10 24.42
N TYR A 180 87.62 -35.74 25.69
CA TYR A 180 88.74 -35.64 26.63
C TYR A 180 88.24 -35.96 28.04
N GLU A 181 89.15 -36.26 28.96
CA GLU A 181 88.80 -36.79 30.29
C GLU A 181 88.14 -35.74 31.20
N THR A 182 88.69 -34.52 31.25
CA THR A 182 88.20 -33.44 32.12
C THR A 182 86.69 -33.18 31.95
N LEU A 183 85.97 -33.05 33.07
CA LEU A 183 84.51 -32.78 33.08
C LEU A 183 84.17 -31.33 32.70
N GLY A 184 85.12 -30.39 32.91
CA GLY A 184 84.99 -28.98 32.57
C GLY A 184 85.59 -28.60 31.20
N PRO A 185 86.01 -27.32 31.03
CA PRO A 185 86.73 -26.88 29.84
C PRO A 185 88.00 -27.70 29.62
N TYR A 186 88.36 -27.88 28.35
CA TYR A 186 89.55 -28.62 27.96
C TYR A 186 90.81 -28.03 28.59
N LYS A 187 91.65 -28.87 29.19
CA LYS A 187 92.93 -28.45 29.78
C LYS A 187 94.01 -28.50 28.70
N ALA A 188 94.67 -27.36 28.48
CA ALA A 188 95.77 -27.22 27.54
C ALA A 188 96.79 -28.36 27.69
N GLY A 189 96.97 -29.16 26.61
CA GLY A 189 97.90 -30.28 26.59
C GLY A 189 97.38 -31.59 27.19
N GLU A 190 96.12 -31.72 27.62
CA GLU A 190 95.56 -33.03 28.01
C GLU A 190 95.28 -33.91 26.78
N SER A 191 95.36 -35.23 26.95
CA SER A 191 95.08 -36.16 25.86
C SER A 191 93.62 -36.07 25.39
N ALA A 192 93.42 -36.15 24.08
CA ALA A 192 92.11 -35.98 23.47
C ALA A 192 91.94 -36.88 22.25
N LEU A 193 90.70 -37.27 21.99
CA LEU A 193 90.28 -37.94 20.77
C LEU A 193 89.41 -36.99 19.96
N ALA A 194 89.85 -36.62 18.76
CA ALA A 194 89.06 -35.89 17.77
C ALA A 194 88.55 -36.84 16.69
N LEU A 195 87.23 -36.94 16.57
CA LEU A 195 86.55 -37.53 15.44
C LEU A 195 86.28 -36.42 14.42
N THR A 196 86.77 -36.56 13.19
CA THR A 196 86.51 -35.59 12.12
C THR A 196 85.58 -36.19 11.07
N ILE A 197 84.63 -35.38 10.63
CA ILE A 197 83.50 -35.78 9.79
C ILE A 197 83.61 -35.03 8.47
N LYS A 198 83.34 -35.76 7.38
CA LYS A 198 83.23 -35.20 6.04
C LYS A 198 82.07 -34.20 5.99
N PRO A 199 82.30 -32.92 5.63
CA PRO A 199 81.21 -31.96 5.47
C PRO A 199 80.11 -32.46 4.51
N GLU A 200 80.49 -33.25 3.51
CA GLU A 200 79.62 -33.91 2.54
C GLU A 200 78.54 -34.78 3.19
N TRP A 201 78.79 -35.35 4.37
CA TRP A 201 77.78 -36.15 5.06
C TRP A 201 76.55 -35.30 5.44
N LEU A 202 76.81 -34.12 6.01
CA LEU A 202 75.79 -33.15 6.37
C LEU A 202 75.21 -32.50 5.10
N TYR A 203 76.08 -32.12 4.18
CA TYR A 203 75.72 -31.38 2.97
C TYR A 203 74.87 -32.18 2.00
N ASN A 204 75.16 -33.48 1.83
CA ASN A 204 74.37 -34.36 0.95
C ASN A 204 73.00 -34.67 1.56
N ASN A 205 72.90 -34.76 2.88
CA ASN A 205 71.63 -34.96 3.56
C ASN A 205 70.68 -33.77 3.32
N MET A 206 71.20 -32.56 3.47
CA MET A 206 70.45 -31.33 3.17
C MET A 206 70.09 -31.23 1.67
N LYS A 207 71.04 -31.56 0.78
CA LYS A 207 70.81 -31.52 -0.68
C LYS A 207 69.72 -32.48 -1.14
N LEU A 208 69.67 -33.70 -0.60
CA LEU A 208 68.67 -34.70 -0.97
C LEU A 208 67.23 -34.26 -0.62
N ILE A 209 67.07 -33.60 0.53
CA ILE A 209 65.79 -33.02 0.93
C ILE A 209 65.49 -31.79 0.08
N ASN A 210 66.50 -30.96 -0.22
CA ASN A 210 66.32 -29.78 -1.06
C ASN A 210 65.85 -30.14 -2.48
N ASP A 211 66.52 -31.08 -3.16
CA ASP A 211 66.21 -31.46 -4.54
C ASP A 211 64.85 -32.18 -4.68
N LYS A 212 64.38 -32.88 -3.65
CA LYS A 212 63.08 -33.58 -3.67
C LYS A 212 61.93 -32.71 -3.20
N ALA A 213 62.16 -31.95 -2.14
CA ALA A 213 61.10 -31.24 -1.43
C ALA A 213 61.01 -29.78 -1.88
N LEU A 214 62.16 -29.16 -2.08
CA LEU A 214 62.30 -27.72 -2.16
C LEU A 214 62.94 -27.33 -3.51
N ARG A 215 62.34 -27.79 -4.61
CA ARG A 215 62.90 -27.67 -5.97
C ARG A 215 63.26 -26.25 -6.42
N SER A 216 62.72 -25.24 -5.74
CA SER A 216 62.96 -23.81 -6.01
C SER A 216 63.36 -23.04 -4.75
N SER A 217 63.86 -23.73 -3.72
CA SER A 217 64.43 -23.08 -2.55
C SER A 217 65.89 -23.47 -2.35
N TYR A 218 66.60 -22.57 -1.68
CA TYR A 218 67.99 -22.74 -1.30
C TYR A 218 68.03 -22.97 0.20
N THR A 219 68.52 -24.13 0.62
CA THR A 219 68.65 -24.46 2.03
C THR A 219 70.08 -24.22 2.49
N LEU A 220 70.23 -23.24 3.37
CA LEU A 220 71.48 -22.76 3.94
C LEU A 220 71.58 -23.18 5.40
N LEU A 221 72.81 -23.40 5.84
CA LEU A 221 73.13 -23.56 7.26
C LEU A 221 73.78 -22.27 7.73
N MET A 222 73.16 -21.62 8.71
CA MET A 222 73.60 -20.34 9.26
C MET A 222 73.91 -20.46 10.74
N ASP A 223 74.91 -19.70 11.21
CA ASP A 223 75.09 -19.47 12.64
C ASP A 223 74.12 -18.39 13.16
N GLY A 224 74.08 -18.19 14.49
CA GLY A 224 73.23 -17.19 15.15
C GLY A 224 73.58 -15.74 14.80
N ASN A 225 74.73 -15.50 14.17
CA ASN A 225 75.18 -14.19 13.71
C ASN A 225 74.87 -13.94 12.22
N GLY A 226 74.26 -14.91 11.53
CA GLY A 226 73.93 -14.82 10.11
C GLY A 226 75.06 -15.21 9.17
N ASN A 227 76.17 -15.76 9.67
CA ASN A 227 77.24 -16.27 8.81
C ASN A 227 76.82 -17.60 8.21
N VAL A 228 77.05 -17.75 6.91
CA VAL A 228 76.73 -18.95 6.17
C VAL A 228 77.87 -19.96 6.33
N LEU A 229 77.58 -21.11 6.95
CA LEU A 229 78.55 -22.20 7.14
C LEU A 229 78.78 -23.01 5.86
N ARG A 230 77.81 -22.96 4.93
CA ARG A 230 77.90 -23.53 3.58
C ARG A 230 77.24 -22.60 2.56
N PRO A 231 78.01 -21.95 1.69
CA PRO A 231 77.44 -21.31 0.50
C PRO A 231 76.81 -22.41 -0.37
N ASP A 232 75.55 -22.25 -0.76
CA ASP A 232 75.01 -22.99 -1.90
C ASP A 232 75.43 -22.21 -3.15
N ASP A 233 76.16 -22.85 -4.08
CA ASP A 233 76.64 -22.20 -5.31
C ASP A 233 75.48 -21.65 -6.18
N ARG A 234 74.25 -22.09 -5.91
CA ARG A 234 73.04 -21.61 -6.58
C ARG A 234 72.44 -20.36 -5.93
N LEU A 235 72.94 -19.94 -4.77
CA LEU A 235 72.44 -18.78 -4.05
C LEU A 235 73.05 -17.49 -4.62
N ALA A 236 72.22 -16.69 -5.30
CA ALA A 236 72.62 -15.40 -5.87
C ALA A 236 72.55 -14.22 -4.87
N LEU A 237 72.25 -14.48 -3.60
CA LEU A 237 72.09 -13.43 -2.58
C LEU A 237 73.45 -12.98 -2.04
N ALA A 238 73.66 -11.66 -2.01
CA ALA A 238 74.83 -11.06 -1.40
C ALA A 238 74.93 -11.41 0.10
N PRO A 239 76.14 -11.63 0.66
CA PRO A 239 76.32 -11.90 2.09
C PRO A 239 75.69 -10.85 3.02
N GLU A 240 75.64 -9.59 2.58
CA GLU A 240 75.00 -8.48 3.30
C GLU A 240 73.49 -8.70 3.49
N GLU A 241 72.79 -9.20 2.47
CA GLU A 241 71.36 -9.51 2.54
C GLU A 241 71.08 -10.70 3.46
N LEU A 242 71.98 -11.69 3.52
CA LEU A 242 71.84 -12.85 4.42
C LEU A 242 71.98 -12.45 5.89
N SER A 243 72.80 -11.45 6.18
CA SER A 243 72.92 -10.90 7.55
C SER A 243 71.60 -10.26 8.05
N ARG A 244 70.74 -9.77 7.14
CA ARG A 244 69.41 -9.21 7.48
C ARG A 244 68.44 -10.27 8.00
N ILE A 245 68.72 -11.55 7.79
CA ILE A 245 67.93 -12.68 8.30
C ILE A 245 68.24 -12.93 9.78
N ALA A 246 69.48 -12.65 10.24
CA ALA A 246 69.96 -12.98 11.59
C ALA A 246 69.09 -12.46 12.75
N PRO A 247 68.58 -11.20 12.75
CA PRO A 247 67.73 -10.70 13.83
C PRO A 247 66.44 -11.52 14.01
N LYS A 248 65.92 -12.11 12.92
CA LYS A 248 64.70 -12.93 12.94
C LYS A 248 64.97 -14.35 13.43
N LEU A 249 66.17 -14.88 13.18
CA LEU A 249 66.63 -16.15 13.73
C LEU A 249 66.82 -16.04 15.25
N ALA A 250 67.46 -14.96 15.72
CA ALA A 250 67.67 -14.69 17.14
C ALA A 250 66.36 -14.53 17.93
N ALA A 251 65.35 -13.87 17.34
CA ALA A 251 64.04 -13.66 17.94
C ALA A 251 63.10 -14.89 17.87
N SER A 252 63.53 -16.00 17.27
CA SER A 252 62.67 -17.17 17.05
C SER A 252 62.57 -18.11 18.26
N ASN A 253 61.33 -18.51 18.56
CA ASN A 253 61.04 -19.60 19.51
C ASN A 253 61.60 -20.95 19.00
N PRO A 254 61.78 -21.97 19.87
CA PRO A 254 62.18 -23.31 19.45
C PRO A 254 61.08 -23.94 18.57
N GLY A 255 61.23 -23.87 17.25
CA GLY A 255 60.30 -24.43 16.27
C GLY A 255 60.49 -23.88 14.85
N PRO A 256 59.89 -24.52 13.83
CA PRO A 256 60.01 -24.05 12.46
C PRO A 256 59.18 -22.77 12.25
N GLY A 257 59.86 -21.68 11.92
CA GLY A 257 59.26 -20.38 11.60
C GLY A 257 59.32 -20.06 10.11
N TYR A 258 58.56 -19.05 9.71
CA TYR A 258 58.72 -18.46 8.39
C TYR A 258 58.45 -16.95 8.44
N SER A 259 59.04 -16.23 7.50
CA SER A 259 58.83 -14.81 7.31
C SER A 259 58.95 -14.48 5.83
N ILE A 260 58.13 -13.54 5.37
CA ILE A 260 58.26 -12.99 4.02
C ILE A 260 59.07 -11.70 4.17
N MET A 261 60.19 -11.64 3.48
CA MET A 261 61.11 -10.49 3.53
C MET A 261 61.45 -10.05 2.12
N GLU A 262 61.79 -8.79 1.97
CA GLU A 262 62.29 -8.24 0.73
C GLU A 262 63.81 -8.27 0.78
N LEU A 263 64.42 -9.17 -0.01
CA LEU A 263 65.86 -9.36 -0.11
C LEU A 263 66.24 -9.12 -1.57
N ASP A 264 67.24 -8.27 -1.80
CA ASP A 264 67.71 -7.86 -3.14
C ASP A 264 66.59 -7.34 -4.07
N GLY A 265 65.61 -6.62 -3.50
CA GLY A 265 64.47 -6.05 -4.23
C GLY A 265 63.38 -7.06 -4.63
N GLU A 266 63.53 -8.34 -4.28
CA GLU A 266 62.53 -9.38 -4.52
C GLU A 266 61.90 -9.89 -3.23
N LYS A 267 60.61 -10.22 -3.27
CA LYS A 267 59.93 -10.87 -2.15
C LYS A 267 60.41 -12.31 -2.04
N GLN A 268 61.03 -12.64 -0.91
CA GLN A 268 61.51 -13.97 -0.59
C GLN A 268 60.71 -14.54 0.60
N ILE A 269 60.36 -15.81 0.52
CA ILE A 269 59.85 -16.57 1.66
C ILE A 269 61.05 -17.22 2.33
N VAL A 270 61.33 -16.79 3.56
CA VAL A 270 62.42 -17.29 4.39
C VAL A 270 61.81 -18.19 5.46
N SER A 271 62.00 -19.50 5.33
CA SER A 271 61.64 -20.49 6.35
C SER A 271 62.88 -20.82 7.17
N TYR A 272 62.76 -20.96 8.49
CA TYR A 272 63.92 -21.22 9.34
C TYR A 272 63.56 -22.18 10.48
N SER A 273 64.54 -22.96 10.93
CA SER A 273 64.38 -23.86 12.07
C SER A 273 65.71 -23.98 12.83
N ARG A 274 65.66 -23.89 14.16
CA ARG A 274 66.84 -24.09 15.02
C ARG A 274 67.20 -25.58 15.05
N THR A 275 68.48 -25.92 14.91
CA THR A 275 68.97 -27.31 14.98
C THR A 275 69.19 -27.76 16.44
N VAL A 276 69.54 -29.04 16.65
CA VAL A 276 70.00 -29.53 17.96
C VAL A 276 71.36 -28.94 18.38
N ILE A 277 72.13 -28.46 17.41
CA ILE A 277 73.44 -27.86 17.64
C ILE A 277 73.22 -26.40 18.06
N PRO A 278 73.79 -25.96 19.20
CA PRO A 278 73.66 -24.58 19.66
C PRO A 278 74.09 -23.58 18.57
N ASP A 279 73.32 -22.50 18.46
CA ASP A 279 73.54 -21.38 17.52
C ASP A 279 73.45 -21.73 16.03
N TRP A 280 73.01 -22.93 15.64
CA TRP A 280 72.87 -23.31 14.23
C TRP A 280 71.41 -23.34 13.78
N PHE A 281 71.14 -22.73 12.63
CA PHE A 281 69.84 -22.63 12.00
C PHE A 281 69.88 -23.20 10.59
N VAL A 282 68.88 -24.00 10.25
CA VAL A 282 68.59 -24.35 8.86
C VAL A 282 67.64 -23.30 8.32
N VAL A 283 68.07 -22.59 7.28
CA VAL A 283 67.31 -21.50 6.65
C VAL A 283 67.05 -21.87 5.21
N SER A 284 65.80 -21.85 4.79
CA SER A 284 65.38 -22.08 3.43
C SER A 284 64.85 -20.78 2.83
N VAL A 285 65.43 -20.34 1.73
CA VAL A 285 65.05 -19.10 1.03
C VAL A 285 64.48 -19.47 -0.33
N GLN A 286 63.27 -19.00 -0.65
CA GLN A 286 62.64 -19.20 -1.95
C GLN A 286 62.01 -17.90 -2.47
N PRO A 287 62.11 -17.60 -3.77
CA PRO A 287 61.42 -16.46 -4.35
C PRO A 287 59.90 -16.65 -4.25
N TYR A 288 59.21 -15.64 -3.73
CA TYR A 288 57.75 -15.62 -3.64
C TYR A 288 57.12 -15.80 -5.02
N ASP A 289 57.67 -15.13 -6.03
CA ASP A 289 57.15 -15.17 -7.38
C ASP A 289 57.26 -16.55 -8.02
N THR A 290 58.30 -17.35 -7.73
CA THR A 290 58.40 -18.74 -8.23
C THR A 290 57.32 -19.64 -7.62
N VAL A 291 56.97 -19.43 -6.34
CA VAL A 291 55.86 -20.15 -5.68
C VAL A 291 54.52 -19.76 -6.30
N ILE A 292 54.34 -18.48 -6.63
CA ILE A 292 53.12 -17.96 -7.26
C ILE A 292 53.10 -18.19 -8.78
N GLN A 293 54.23 -18.43 -9.45
CA GLN A 293 54.30 -18.61 -10.90
C GLN A 293 53.53 -19.85 -11.35
N ASN A 294 53.53 -20.91 -10.55
CA ASN A 294 52.69 -22.09 -10.79
C ASN A 294 51.17 -21.80 -10.69
N ILE A 295 50.78 -20.68 -10.07
CA ILE A 295 49.39 -20.20 -10.02
C ILE A 295 49.04 -19.45 -11.31
N GLN A 296 50.01 -19.00 -12.12
CA GLN A 296 49.71 -18.35 -13.40
C GLN A 296 49.00 -19.30 -14.37
N GLN A 297 49.32 -20.59 -14.37
CA GLN A 297 48.61 -21.61 -15.15
C GLN A 297 47.16 -21.79 -14.65
N ILE A 298 46.96 -21.78 -13.33
CA ILE A 298 45.61 -21.79 -12.73
C ILE A 298 44.83 -20.54 -13.14
N ARG A 299 45.48 -19.37 -13.11
CA ARG A 299 44.89 -18.08 -13.55
C ARG A 299 44.51 -18.10 -15.03
N GLN A 300 45.40 -18.55 -15.91
CA GLN A 300 45.12 -18.66 -17.35
C GLN A 300 44.01 -19.66 -17.63
N SER A 301 44.01 -20.80 -16.94
CA SER A 301 42.94 -21.81 -17.05
C SER A 301 41.61 -21.26 -16.53
N ALA A 302 41.62 -20.52 -15.42
CA ALA A 302 40.43 -19.87 -14.87
C ALA A 302 39.88 -18.79 -15.80
N ILE A 303 40.74 -17.96 -16.39
CA ILE A 303 40.35 -16.95 -17.39
C ILE A 303 39.78 -17.63 -18.63
N GLY A 304 40.45 -18.65 -19.16
CA GLY A 304 39.98 -19.42 -20.32
C GLY A 304 38.62 -20.08 -20.07
N LEU A 305 38.44 -20.70 -18.91
CA LEU A 305 37.18 -21.29 -18.49
C LEU A 305 36.08 -20.22 -18.29
N THR A 306 36.43 -19.06 -17.76
CA THR A 306 35.52 -17.91 -17.61
C THR A 306 35.06 -17.41 -18.98
N ILE A 307 35.98 -17.23 -19.94
CA ILE A 307 35.65 -16.83 -21.31
C ILE A 307 34.76 -17.88 -21.97
N LEU A 308 35.09 -19.16 -21.84
CA LEU A 308 34.27 -20.28 -22.35
C LEU A 308 32.85 -20.23 -21.78
N PHE A 309 32.71 -20.07 -20.46
CA PHE A 309 31.40 -19.95 -19.82
C PHE A 309 30.67 -18.66 -20.17
N VAL A 310 31.37 -17.55 -20.42
CA VAL A 310 30.73 -16.33 -20.93
C VAL A 310 30.15 -16.59 -22.33
N VAL A 311 30.91 -17.21 -23.24
CA VAL A 311 30.42 -17.58 -24.57
C VAL A 311 29.24 -18.55 -24.48
N LEU A 312 29.36 -19.62 -23.69
CA LEU A 312 28.27 -20.55 -23.44
C LEU A 312 27.06 -19.87 -22.81
N SER A 313 27.25 -18.92 -21.89
CA SER A 313 26.17 -18.17 -21.25
C SER A 313 25.47 -17.25 -22.24
N VAL A 314 26.18 -16.65 -23.20
CA VAL A 314 25.58 -15.85 -24.27
C VAL A 314 24.77 -16.75 -25.20
N VAL A 315 25.29 -17.92 -25.59
CA VAL A 315 24.57 -18.90 -26.40
C VAL A 315 23.34 -19.44 -25.68
N ALA A 316 23.48 -19.85 -24.41
CA ALA A 316 22.38 -20.30 -23.57
C ALA A 316 21.36 -19.20 -23.34
N ALA A 317 21.79 -17.97 -23.06
CA ALA A 317 20.92 -16.81 -22.95
C ALA A 317 20.15 -16.56 -24.25
N MET A 318 20.77 -16.74 -25.43
CA MET A 318 20.04 -16.67 -26.71
C MET A 318 19.01 -17.79 -26.85
N ILE A 319 19.33 -19.02 -26.43
CA ILE A 319 18.39 -20.17 -26.47
C ILE A 319 17.22 -19.94 -25.51
N VAL A 320 17.50 -19.61 -24.25
CA VAL A 320 16.52 -19.32 -23.20
C VAL A 320 15.67 -18.12 -23.60
N THR A 321 16.27 -17.03 -24.07
CA THR A 321 15.54 -15.85 -24.54
C THR A 321 14.62 -16.21 -25.72
N ARG A 322 15.06 -17.07 -26.65
CA ARG A 322 14.18 -17.59 -27.71
C ARG A 322 13.04 -18.46 -27.17
N GLY A 323 13.32 -19.30 -26.17
CA GLY A 323 12.32 -20.14 -25.51
C GLY A 323 11.29 -19.35 -24.71
N LEU A 324 11.72 -18.32 -23.98
CA LEU A 324 10.86 -17.43 -23.19
C LEU A 324 10.10 -16.44 -24.07
N TYR A 325 10.72 -15.92 -25.14
CA TYR A 325 10.10 -14.92 -26.01
C TYR A 325 9.12 -15.56 -27.01
N LYS A 326 9.32 -16.81 -27.48
CA LYS A 326 8.38 -17.49 -28.40
C LYS A 326 6.92 -17.52 -27.91
N PRO A 327 6.60 -17.97 -26.69
CA PRO A 327 5.22 -17.96 -26.19
C PRO A 327 4.68 -16.53 -26.00
N ILE A 328 5.50 -15.59 -25.54
CA ILE A 328 5.12 -14.16 -25.44
C ILE A 328 4.79 -13.57 -26.82
N GLN A 329 5.59 -13.89 -27.83
CA GLN A 329 5.37 -13.47 -29.22
C GLN A 329 4.09 -14.08 -29.78
N ARG A 330 3.82 -15.36 -29.49
CA ARG A 330 2.58 -16.03 -29.91
C ARG A 330 1.37 -15.36 -29.25
N LEU A 331 1.43 -15.04 -27.96
CA LEU A 331 0.39 -14.28 -27.25
C LEU A 331 0.19 -12.89 -27.89
N LEU A 332 1.27 -12.14 -28.13
CA LEU A 332 1.21 -10.84 -28.80
C LEU A 332 0.63 -10.93 -30.21
N GLN A 333 0.95 -11.99 -30.97
CA GLN A 333 0.37 -12.21 -32.29
C GLN A 333 -1.12 -12.53 -32.20
N HIS A 334 -1.57 -13.40 -31.29
CA HIS A 334 -2.99 -13.69 -31.11
C HIS A 334 -3.79 -12.45 -30.69
N ILE A 335 -3.23 -11.60 -29.82
CA ILE A 335 -3.85 -10.34 -29.39
C ILE A 335 -3.85 -9.31 -30.52
N LYS A 336 -2.77 -9.21 -31.33
CA LYS A 336 -2.74 -8.32 -32.50
C LYS A 336 -3.61 -8.78 -33.66
N THR A 337 -3.99 -10.06 -33.72
CA THR A 337 -4.81 -10.60 -34.82
C THR A 337 -6.30 -10.43 -34.54
N SER A 338 -6.72 -10.15 -33.30
CA SER A 338 -8.14 -9.85 -32.97
C SER A 338 -8.54 -8.38 -33.16
N GLN A 339 -7.58 -7.47 -33.34
CA GLN A 339 -7.85 -6.05 -33.67
C GLN A 339 -7.07 -5.66 -34.93
N LEU A 340 -7.71 -5.83 -36.10
CA LEU A 340 -7.25 -5.18 -37.32
C LEU A 340 -7.89 -3.78 -37.43
N ALA A 341 -7.04 -2.82 -37.83
CA ALA A 341 -7.31 -1.42 -38.13
C ALA A 341 -7.42 -0.46 -36.93
N ASP A 342 -6.29 0.11 -36.49
CA ASP A 342 -5.93 1.44 -36.98
C ASP A 342 -4.50 1.87 -36.61
N GLY A 343 -3.76 2.30 -37.63
CA GLY A 343 -2.90 3.50 -37.67
C GLY A 343 -1.83 3.84 -36.63
N VAL A 344 -1.75 3.19 -35.46
CA VAL A 344 -0.86 3.66 -34.40
C VAL A 344 0.47 2.93 -34.46
N ARG A 345 1.43 3.51 -35.19
CA ARG A 345 2.86 3.27 -34.95
C ARG A 345 3.20 3.78 -33.55
N THR A 346 3.08 2.95 -32.52
CA THR A 346 3.61 3.25 -31.21
C THR A 346 4.97 2.59 -31.02
N GLU A 347 5.99 3.43 -30.85
CA GLU A 347 7.34 3.10 -30.36
C GLU A 347 7.37 2.55 -28.92
N LYS A 348 6.23 2.09 -28.39
CA LYS A 348 6.06 1.68 -27.00
C LYS A 348 6.40 0.20 -26.80
N ASP A 349 6.96 -0.07 -25.63
CA ASP A 349 7.58 -1.33 -25.22
C ASP A 349 6.57 -2.49 -25.17
N GLU A 350 7.01 -3.70 -25.55
CA GLU A 350 6.17 -4.90 -25.64
C GLU A 350 5.57 -5.28 -24.27
N LEU A 351 6.30 -4.98 -23.19
CA LEU A 351 5.87 -5.16 -21.82
C LEU A 351 4.80 -4.14 -21.41
N ALA A 352 4.89 -2.88 -21.88
CA ALA A 352 3.88 -1.87 -21.57
C ALA A 352 2.53 -2.22 -22.22
N PHE A 353 2.55 -2.72 -23.45
CA PHE A 353 1.35 -3.25 -24.12
C PHE A 353 0.75 -4.45 -23.37
N LEU A 354 1.59 -5.36 -22.85
CA LEU A 354 1.16 -6.48 -22.02
C LEU A 354 0.65 -6.05 -20.65
N THR A 355 1.23 -5.05 -20.00
CA THR A 355 0.77 -4.55 -18.70
C THR A 355 -0.57 -3.84 -18.84
N GLU A 356 -0.77 -3.09 -19.92
CA GLU A 356 -2.06 -2.44 -20.22
C GLU A 356 -3.13 -3.49 -20.52
N THR A 357 -2.86 -4.46 -21.41
CA THR A 357 -3.81 -5.56 -21.69
C THR A 357 -4.00 -6.54 -20.52
N TYR A 358 -2.98 -6.81 -19.70
CA TYR A 358 -3.09 -7.62 -18.49
C TYR A 358 -3.82 -6.89 -17.38
N SER A 359 -3.63 -5.57 -17.21
CA SER A 359 -4.45 -4.79 -16.27
C SER A 359 -5.93 -4.79 -16.69
N HIS A 360 -6.19 -4.71 -18.00
CA HIS A 360 -7.53 -4.83 -18.57
C HIS A 360 -8.11 -6.25 -18.46
N ALA A 361 -7.28 -7.30 -18.60
CA ALA A 361 -7.69 -8.70 -18.47
C ALA A 361 -7.76 -9.19 -17.02
N ALA A 362 -6.95 -8.66 -16.11
CA ALA A 362 -6.97 -8.93 -14.67
C ALA A 362 -8.13 -8.20 -13.99
N ALA A 363 -8.49 -7.01 -14.46
CA ALA A 363 -9.78 -6.39 -14.16
C ALA A 363 -10.93 -7.32 -14.60
N LEU A 364 -10.85 -7.87 -15.82
CA LEU A 364 -11.80 -8.87 -16.35
C LEU A 364 -11.79 -10.22 -15.59
N ALA A 365 -10.68 -10.63 -14.97
CA ALA A 365 -10.52 -11.89 -14.25
C ALA A 365 -10.91 -11.82 -12.76
N LEU A 366 -10.66 -10.67 -12.12
CA LEU A 366 -11.27 -10.31 -10.84
C LEU A 366 -12.78 -10.13 -11.00
N ASP A 367 -13.23 -9.58 -12.13
CA ASP A 367 -14.61 -9.69 -12.58
C ASP A 367 -14.98 -11.17 -12.68
N MET A 368 -14.28 -12.03 -13.42
CA MET A 368 -14.71 -13.41 -13.75
C MET A 368 -14.99 -14.36 -12.55
N ASN A 369 -14.32 -14.20 -11.41
CA ASN A 369 -14.60 -14.99 -10.20
C ASN A 369 -15.74 -14.39 -9.36
N ALA A 370 -15.93 -13.07 -9.35
CA ALA A 370 -17.17 -12.44 -8.91
C ALA A 370 -18.33 -12.86 -9.85
N TYR A 371 -18.11 -12.80 -11.16
CA TYR A 371 -18.94 -13.25 -12.28
C TYR A 371 -19.32 -14.73 -12.26
N LYS A 372 -18.65 -15.64 -11.53
CA LYS A 372 -19.12 -17.04 -11.40
C LYS A 372 -20.15 -17.21 -10.29
N ARG A 373 -20.05 -16.41 -9.23
CA ARG A 373 -21.04 -16.33 -8.15
C ARG A 373 -22.21 -15.43 -8.58
N ASP A 374 -21.88 -14.33 -9.27
CA ASP A 374 -22.79 -13.41 -9.92
C ASP A 374 -23.46 -14.01 -11.15
N ASN A 375 -22.81 -14.82 -12.01
CA ASN A 375 -23.54 -15.43 -13.12
C ASN A 375 -24.61 -16.40 -12.60
N ARG A 376 -24.40 -17.12 -11.49
CA ARG A 376 -25.47 -17.97 -10.96
C ARG A 376 -26.63 -17.12 -10.42
N SER A 377 -26.36 -16.03 -9.68
CA SER A 377 -27.42 -15.13 -9.19
C SER A 377 -28.09 -14.32 -10.32
N ILE A 378 -27.35 -13.93 -11.37
CA ILE A 378 -27.84 -13.25 -12.57
C ILE A 378 -28.65 -14.20 -13.45
N ILE A 379 -28.19 -15.44 -13.67
CA ILE A 379 -28.93 -16.48 -14.41
C ILE A 379 -30.21 -16.86 -13.63
N ARG A 380 -30.12 -16.99 -12.29
CA ARG A 380 -31.28 -17.14 -11.39
C ARG A 380 -32.27 -16.00 -11.56
N ALA A 381 -31.81 -14.76 -11.41
CA ALA A 381 -32.65 -13.57 -11.54
C ALA A 381 -33.20 -13.41 -12.96
N TYR A 382 -32.49 -13.84 -14.00
CA TYR A 382 -32.94 -13.83 -15.38
C TYR A 382 -34.11 -14.81 -15.58
N HIS A 383 -33.92 -16.08 -15.21
CA HIS A 383 -34.96 -17.10 -15.36
C HIS A 383 -36.17 -16.85 -14.46
N LEU A 384 -35.97 -16.35 -13.24
CA LEU A 384 -37.07 -15.99 -12.35
C LEU A 384 -37.86 -14.78 -12.87
N ARG A 385 -37.18 -13.75 -13.42
CA ARG A 385 -37.86 -12.64 -14.10
C ARG A 385 -38.64 -13.12 -15.32
N GLN A 386 -38.04 -13.98 -16.13
CA GLN A 386 -38.70 -14.51 -17.31
C GLN A 386 -39.92 -15.36 -16.94
N LEU A 387 -39.83 -16.18 -15.88
CA LEU A 387 -40.96 -16.94 -15.36
C LEU A 387 -42.07 -16.02 -14.82
N ILE A 388 -41.73 -14.98 -14.06
CA ILE A 388 -42.73 -14.06 -13.50
C ILE A 388 -43.40 -13.22 -14.60
N LEU A 389 -42.68 -12.83 -15.66
CA LEU A 389 -43.23 -11.97 -16.72
C LEU A 389 -43.90 -12.74 -17.86
N GLU A 390 -43.47 -13.96 -18.17
CA GLU A 390 -43.88 -14.73 -19.36
C GLU A 390 -44.41 -16.14 -19.02
N SER A 391 -44.93 -16.37 -17.81
CA SER A 391 -45.30 -17.70 -17.30
C SER A 391 -46.24 -18.48 -18.20
N ALA A 392 -47.16 -17.80 -18.89
CA ALA A 392 -48.13 -18.42 -19.78
C ALA A 392 -47.49 -19.14 -20.99
N SER A 393 -46.29 -18.71 -21.40
CA SER A 393 -45.56 -19.25 -22.55
C SER A 393 -44.54 -20.33 -22.18
N TYR A 394 -44.31 -20.54 -20.88
CA TYR A 394 -43.33 -21.51 -20.38
C TYR A 394 -43.81 -22.95 -20.55
N THR A 395 -42.97 -23.78 -21.16
CA THR A 395 -43.17 -25.23 -21.19
C THR A 395 -42.62 -25.90 -19.93
N GLU A 396 -43.15 -27.06 -19.55
CA GLU A 396 -42.64 -27.81 -18.40
C GLU A 396 -41.16 -28.23 -18.57
N SER A 397 -40.70 -28.46 -19.80
CA SER A 397 -39.29 -28.75 -20.10
C SER A 397 -38.39 -27.53 -19.86
N GLN A 398 -38.85 -26.33 -20.24
CA GLN A 398 -38.15 -25.07 -19.94
C GLN A 398 -38.13 -24.77 -18.44
N LEU A 399 -39.20 -25.08 -17.72
CA LEU A 399 -39.25 -24.93 -16.27
C LEU A 399 -38.30 -25.89 -15.56
N LYS A 400 -38.28 -27.19 -15.94
CA LYS A 400 -37.35 -28.19 -15.42
C LYS A 400 -35.89 -27.83 -15.66
N SER A 401 -35.57 -27.37 -16.86
CA SER A 401 -34.19 -27.00 -17.22
C SER A 401 -33.74 -25.73 -16.49
N ALA A 402 -34.63 -24.74 -16.35
CA ALA A 402 -34.37 -23.58 -15.50
C ALA A 402 -34.14 -24.03 -14.05
N ASP A 403 -35.06 -24.81 -13.46
CA ASP A 403 -34.97 -25.31 -12.08
C ASP A 403 -33.69 -26.12 -11.82
N ALA A 404 -33.27 -26.99 -12.74
CA ALA A 404 -32.02 -27.74 -12.63
C ALA A 404 -30.77 -26.84 -12.67
N MET A 405 -30.81 -25.73 -13.40
CA MET A 405 -29.69 -24.78 -13.50
C MET A 405 -29.62 -23.82 -12.30
N THR A 406 -30.76 -23.43 -11.75
CA THR A 406 -30.86 -22.37 -10.75
C THR A 406 -31.10 -22.92 -9.33
N GLY A 407 -31.70 -24.10 -9.19
CA GLY A 407 -32.07 -24.74 -7.93
C GLY A 407 -33.28 -24.08 -7.27
N MET A 408 -34.36 -23.90 -8.03
CA MET A 408 -35.56 -23.16 -7.62
C MET A 408 -36.51 -23.99 -6.75
N ASN A 409 -36.42 -25.32 -6.82
CA ASN A 409 -37.37 -26.26 -6.20
C ASN A 409 -38.84 -25.95 -6.56
N VAL A 410 -39.07 -25.48 -7.79
CA VAL A 410 -40.42 -25.10 -8.29
C VAL A 410 -41.13 -26.31 -8.92
N TYR A 411 -40.39 -27.37 -9.28
CA TYR A 411 -40.94 -28.55 -9.95
C TYR A 411 -41.32 -29.69 -8.98
N ALA A 412 -42.08 -29.41 -7.92
CA ALA A 412 -42.73 -30.46 -7.14
C ALA A 412 -44.13 -30.73 -7.72
N SER A 413 -44.42 -31.99 -8.08
CA SER A 413 -45.76 -32.38 -8.58
C SER A 413 -46.81 -32.11 -7.51
N GLY A 414 -47.78 -31.23 -7.78
CA GLY A 414 -48.79 -30.82 -6.79
C GLY A 414 -48.39 -29.64 -5.89
N ALA A 415 -47.40 -28.85 -6.29
CA ALA A 415 -47.03 -27.61 -5.62
C ALA A 415 -48.15 -26.55 -5.67
N SER A 416 -48.27 -25.80 -4.58
CA SER A 416 -49.08 -24.59 -4.52
C SER A 416 -48.17 -23.38 -4.48
N PHE A 417 -48.55 -22.34 -5.21
CA PHE A 417 -47.80 -21.13 -5.41
C PHE A 417 -48.51 -19.93 -4.78
N ALA A 418 -47.72 -18.98 -4.31
CA ALA A 418 -48.13 -17.63 -3.99
C ALA A 418 -47.08 -16.64 -4.51
N VAL A 419 -47.52 -15.48 -4.99
CA VAL A 419 -46.66 -14.37 -5.36
C VAL A 419 -46.75 -13.32 -4.27
N LEU A 420 -45.61 -12.82 -3.83
CA LEU A 420 -45.49 -11.72 -2.90
C LEU A 420 -44.77 -10.57 -3.59
N THR A 421 -45.40 -9.41 -3.70
CA THR A 421 -44.74 -8.19 -4.16
C THR A 421 -44.48 -7.28 -2.97
N VAL A 422 -43.25 -6.81 -2.83
CA VAL A 422 -42.77 -5.97 -1.74
C VAL A 422 -42.30 -4.63 -2.31
N THR A 423 -42.73 -3.53 -1.73
CA THR A 423 -42.21 -2.18 -2.01
C THR A 423 -41.62 -1.57 -0.75
N ILE A 424 -40.61 -0.72 -0.95
CA ILE A 424 -40.05 0.11 0.12
C ILE A 424 -40.93 1.35 0.22
N ASP A 425 -41.41 1.66 1.43
CA ASP A 425 -42.18 2.88 1.65
C ASP A 425 -41.26 4.10 1.59
N GLU A 426 -41.82 5.23 1.15
CA GLU A 426 -41.08 6.49 0.98
C GLU A 426 -39.88 6.39 0.03
N TRP A 427 -39.96 5.47 -0.94
CA TRP A 427 -38.87 5.16 -1.86
C TRP A 427 -38.29 6.40 -2.56
N ARG A 428 -39.16 7.33 -2.99
CA ARG A 428 -38.74 8.58 -3.65
C ARG A 428 -37.94 9.50 -2.72
N GLN A 429 -38.21 9.51 -1.42
CA GLN A 429 -37.46 10.33 -0.45
C GLN A 429 -36.13 9.65 -0.13
N LEU A 430 -36.16 8.34 0.10
CA LEU A 430 -34.97 7.53 0.37
C LEU A 430 -33.97 7.58 -0.79
N SER A 431 -34.44 7.45 -2.03
CA SER A 431 -33.60 7.52 -3.24
C SER A 431 -33.01 8.91 -3.54
N ARG A 432 -33.61 9.99 -3.02
CA ARG A 432 -33.05 11.35 -3.11
C ARG A 432 -31.98 11.63 -2.06
N LEU A 433 -32.13 11.07 -0.86
CA LEU A 433 -31.28 11.35 0.30
C LEU A 433 -30.06 10.42 0.39
N SER A 434 -30.14 9.22 -0.19
CA SER A 434 -29.10 8.21 -0.09
C SER A 434 -28.32 8.03 -1.40
N PRO A 435 -26.99 7.82 -1.35
CA PRO A 435 -26.22 7.36 -2.51
C PRO A 435 -26.82 6.09 -3.14
N ASN A 436 -26.77 5.97 -4.47
CA ASN A 436 -27.28 4.80 -5.21
C ASN A 436 -26.76 3.45 -4.66
N ALA A 437 -25.57 3.41 -4.05
CA ALA A 437 -24.99 2.21 -3.46
C ALA A 437 -25.74 1.72 -2.20
N ASP A 438 -26.19 2.64 -1.34
CA ASP A 438 -26.89 2.30 -0.09
C ASP A 438 -28.29 1.74 -0.37
N VAL A 439 -28.92 2.25 -1.42
CA VAL A 439 -30.22 1.80 -1.90
C VAL A 439 -30.17 0.36 -2.42
N GLN A 440 -29.11 0.00 -3.16
CA GLN A 440 -28.89 -1.37 -3.63
C GLN A 440 -28.65 -2.35 -2.46
N LEU A 441 -27.92 -1.90 -1.42
CA LEU A 441 -27.70 -2.68 -0.21
C LEU A 441 -29.00 -2.97 0.55
N ILE A 442 -29.90 -1.99 0.64
CA ILE A 442 -31.21 -2.17 1.29
C ILE A 442 -32.06 -3.22 0.56
N ARG A 443 -32.13 -3.17 -0.79
CA ARG A 443 -32.87 -4.15 -1.58
C ARG A 443 -32.31 -5.55 -1.42
N PHE A 444 -30.98 -5.66 -1.47
CA PHE A 444 -30.27 -6.91 -1.23
C PHE A 444 -30.55 -7.45 0.18
N ALA A 445 -30.59 -6.59 1.19
CA ALA A 445 -30.93 -6.98 2.55
C ALA A 445 -32.38 -7.49 2.68
N ILE A 446 -33.36 -6.78 2.11
CA ILE A 446 -34.76 -7.22 2.13
C ILE A 446 -34.91 -8.56 1.41
N LEU A 447 -34.26 -8.74 0.25
CA LEU A 447 -34.23 -10.03 -0.47
C LEU A 447 -33.72 -11.15 0.44
N ASN A 448 -32.56 -10.97 1.09
CA ASN A 448 -31.99 -12.01 1.95
C ASN A 448 -32.84 -12.27 3.20
N ILE A 449 -33.35 -11.22 3.87
CA ILE A 449 -34.18 -11.37 5.08
C ILE A 449 -35.46 -12.13 4.76
N ALA A 450 -36.14 -11.73 3.68
CA ALA A 450 -37.36 -12.40 3.25
C ALA A 450 -37.07 -13.83 2.81
N GLU A 451 -36.01 -14.06 2.02
CA GLU A 451 -35.63 -15.42 1.62
C GLU A 451 -35.30 -16.32 2.80
N GLU A 452 -34.56 -15.82 3.79
CA GLU A 452 -34.14 -16.58 4.97
C GLU A 452 -35.34 -16.94 5.87
N LEU A 453 -36.24 -15.98 6.12
CA LEU A 453 -37.41 -16.20 6.97
C LEU A 453 -38.45 -17.10 6.29
N LEU A 454 -38.68 -16.93 4.98
CA LEU A 454 -39.61 -17.76 4.23
C LEU A 454 -39.06 -19.17 3.99
N ALA A 455 -37.75 -19.34 3.79
CA ALA A 455 -37.10 -20.64 3.57
C ALA A 455 -37.30 -21.64 4.73
N ALA A 456 -37.63 -21.16 5.93
CA ALA A 456 -37.92 -22.02 7.08
C ALA A 456 -39.17 -22.90 6.88
N HIS A 457 -40.14 -22.42 6.09
CA HIS A 457 -41.43 -23.08 5.89
C HIS A 457 -41.78 -23.35 4.42
N TYR A 458 -41.20 -22.58 3.49
CA TYR A 458 -41.56 -22.59 2.07
C TYR A 458 -40.30 -22.61 1.19
N GLY A 459 -40.40 -23.21 0.01
CA GLY A 459 -39.46 -22.91 -1.05
C GLY A 459 -39.73 -21.49 -1.53
N CYS A 460 -38.77 -20.57 -1.42
CA CYS A 460 -38.97 -19.22 -1.89
C CYS A 460 -37.75 -18.71 -2.66
N MET A 461 -38.00 -17.80 -3.60
CA MET A 461 -36.96 -17.02 -4.23
C MET A 461 -37.47 -15.62 -4.52
N GLY A 462 -36.63 -14.65 -4.21
CA GLY A 462 -36.83 -13.24 -4.49
C GLY A 462 -36.10 -12.81 -5.75
N VAL A 463 -36.69 -11.86 -6.47
CA VAL A 463 -36.00 -11.13 -7.51
C VAL A 463 -36.35 -9.67 -7.48
N GLU A 464 -35.35 -8.88 -7.82
CA GLU A 464 -35.51 -7.47 -8.09
C GLU A 464 -36.19 -7.26 -9.45
N MET A 465 -37.33 -6.56 -9.44
CA MET A 465 -37.98 -6.09 -10.67
C MET A 465 -37.50 -4.66 -10.99
N ARG A 466 -38.26 -3.88 -11.78
CA ARG A 466 -37.93 -2.47 -12.01
C ARG A 466 -37.80 -1.72 -10.67
N ALA A 467 -37.21 -0.52 -10.73
CA ALA A 467 -36.53 0.18 -9.63
C ALA A 467 -37.21 0.30 -8.25
N ASP A 468 -38.49 -0.05 -8.09
CA ASP A 468 -39.29 0.23 -6.90
C ASP A 468 -39.91 -0.99 -6.20
N HIS A 469 -39.82 -2.21 -6.76
CA HIS A 469 -40.41 -3.40 -6.11
C HIS A 469 -39.55 -4.67 -6.23
N LEU A 470 -39.72 -5.54 -5.23
CA LEU A 470 -39.15 -6.88 -5.12
C LEU A 470 -40.28 -7.89 -5.22
N VAL A 471 -40.06 -9.01 -5.90
CA VAL A 471 -41.08 -10.04 -6.09
C VAL A 471 -40.54 -11.37 -5.63
N PHE A 472 -41.32 -12.07 -4.81
CA PHE A 472 -40.99 -13.39 -4.32
C PHE A 472 -42.00 -14.40 -4.86
N LEU A 473 -41.49 -15.47 -5.45
CA LEU A 473 -42.27 -16.66 -5.76
C LEU A 473 -42.13 -17.61 -4.58
N ILE A 474 -43.26 -17.95 -3.97
CA ILE A 474 -43.33 -18.82 -2.79
C ILE A 474 -44.02 -20.12 -3.22
N CYS A 475 -43.42 -21.24 -2.85
CA CYS A 475 -43.81 -22.58 -3.23
C CYS A 475 -43.91 -23.45 -1.98
N ALA A 476 -45.04 -24.13 -1.82
CA ALA A 476 -45.27 -25.11 -0.76
C ALA A 476 -45.37 -26.52 -1.36
N GLU A 477 -44.62 -27.48 -0.80
CA GLU A 477 -44.71 -28.89 -1.19
C GLU A 477 -45.96 -29.53 -0.57
N HIS A 478 -46.95 -29.85 -1.43
CA HIS A 478 -48.22 -30.53 -1.11
C HIS A 478 -49.23 -29.75 -0.24
N GLY A 479 -50.39 -29.43 -0.83
CA GLY A 479 -51.63 -29.08 -0.14
C GLY A 479 -52.36 -27.85 -0.70
N GLY A 480 -53.61 -27.64 -0.28
CA GLY A 480 -54.50 -26.56 -0.75
C GLY A 480 -54.17 -25.18 -0.16
N ALA A 481 -55.15 -24.27 -0.13
CA ALA A 481 -54.96 -22.90 0.38
C ALA A 481 -54.42 -22.82 1.83
N GLU A 482 -54.68 -23.85 2.66
CA GLU A 482 -54.23 -23.94 4.05
C GLU A 482 -52.70 -24.01 4.22
N CYS A 483 -51.96 -24.34 3.15
CA CYS A 483 -50.49 -24.37 3.17
C CYS A 483 -49.87 -23.00 3.48
N PHE A 484 -50.56 -21.90 3.15
CA PHE A 484 -50.04 -20.54 3.33
C PHE A 484 -50.49 -19.88 4.65
N ASN A 485 -51.05 -20.62 5.61
CA ASN A 485 -51.52 -20.07 6.88
C ASN A 485 -50.42 -19.39 7.72
N GLN A 486 -49.16 -19.82 7.58
CA GLN A 486 -48.02 -19.21 8.27
C GLN A 486 -47.43 -18.01 7.51
N LEU A 487 -47.90 -17.74 6.30
CA LEU A 487 -47.31 -16.72 5.44
C LEU A 487 -47.53 -15.31 5.99
N VAL A 488 -48.76 -14.92 6.34
CA VAL A 488 -49.05 -13.58 6.89
C VAL A 488 -48.27 -13.29 8.18
N PRO A 489 -48.18 -14.21 9.17
CA PRO A 489 -47.27 -14.05 10.31
C PRO A 489 -45.81 -13.82 9.91
N LEU A 490 -45.26 -14.61 8.98
CA LEU A 490 -43.88 -14.45 8.51
C LEU A 490 -43.66 -13.12 7.78
N LEU A 491 -44.66 -12.61 7.06
CA LEU A 491 -44.61 -11.28 6.46
C LEU A 491 -44.47 -10.19 7.53
N SER A 492 -45.22 -10.29 8.63
CA SER A 492 -45.07 -9.37 9.77
C SER A 492 -43.68 -9.46 10.41
N ASP A 493 -43.10 -10.65 10.51
CA ASP A 493 -41.73 -10.85 10.99
C ASP A 493 -40.69 -10.21 10.06
N ILE A 494 -40.87 -10.33 8.73
CA ILE A 494 -40.04 -9.66 7.73
C ILE A 494 -40.12 -8.14 7.90
N GLN A 495 -41.32 -7.57 8.08
CA GLN A 495 -41.49 -6.13 8.34
C GLN A 495 -40.78 -5.69 9.62
N THR A 496 -40.93 -6.49 10.68
CA THR A 496 -40.31 -6.22 11.98
C THR A 496 -38.79 -6.25 11.88
N ALA A 497 -38.23 -7.23 11.18
CA ALA A 497 -36.79 -7.34 10.96
C ALA A 497 -36.26 -6.16 10.13
N VAL A 498 -36.91 -5.83 9.01
CA VAL A 498 -36.49 -4.73 8.13
C VAL A 498 -36.57 -3.38 8.87
N SER A 499 -37.65 -3.15 9.62
CA SER A 499 -37.81 -1.94 10.44
C SER A 499 -36.79 -1.85 11.57
N HIS A 500 -36.51 -2.96 12.26
CA HIS A 500 -35.55 -3.00 13.36
C HIS A 500 -34.13 -2.68 12.90
N TYR A 501 -33.65 -3.33 11.84
CA TYR A 501 -32.26 -3.23 11.38
C TYR A 501 -32.01 -2.04 10.45
N TYR A 502 -32.94 -1.71 9.56
CA TYR A 502 -32.74 -0.70 8.50
C TYR A 502 -33.53 0.59 8.71
N LYS A 503 -34.40 0.66 9.74
CA LYS A 503 -35.21 1.85 10.08
C LYS A 503 -36.08 2.35 8.93
N ILE A 504 -36.50 1.45 8.05
CA ILE A 504 -37.43 1.70 6.95
C ILE A 504 -38.66 0.79 7.10
N THR A 505 -39.78 1.20 6.53
CA THR A 505 -40.98 0.36 6.42
C THR A 505 -41.13 -0.17 5.00
N ILE A 506 -41.74 -1.35 4.89
CA ILE A 506 -42.03 -2.00 3.61
C ILE A 506 -43.51 -2.36 3.57
N SER A 507 -44.14 -2.12 2.43
CA SER A 507 -45.52 -2.54 2.16
C SER A 507 -45.51 -3.73 1.21
N MET A 508 -46.40 -4.67 1.43
CA MET A 508 -46.41 -5.96 0.77
C MET A 508 -47.81 -6.30 0.28
N ALA A 509 -47.89 -6.96 -0.88
CA ALA A 509 -49.13 -7.49 -1.42
C ALA A 509 -48.93 -8.97 -1.77
N ILE A 510 -49.86 -9.80 -1.33
CA ILE A 510 -49.80 -11.25 -1.52
C ILE A 510 -50.91 -11.71 -2.46
N SER A 511 -50.59 -12.67 -3.32
CA SER A 511 -51.57 -13.32 -4.17
C SER A 511 -52.35 -14.36 -3.36
N GLY A 512 -53.59 -14.64 -3.77
CA GLY A 512 -54.23 -15.89 -3.34
C GLY A 512 -53.38 -17.10 -3.74
N ALA A 513 -53.60 -18.24 -3.07
CA ALA A 513 -52.93 -19.48 -3.43
C ALA A 513 -53.44 -20.01 -4.78
N PHE A 514 -52.52 -20.49 -5.63
CA PHE A 514 -52.85 -21.07 -6.94
C PHE A 514 -51.96 -22.29 -7.26
N HIS A 515 -52.39 -23.13 -8.21
CA HIS A 515 -51.73 -24.43 -8.46
C HIS A 515 -51.00 -24.52 -9.81
N ASP A 516 -51.34 -23.66 -10.79
CA ASP A 516 -50.68 -23.69 -12.12
C ASP A 516 -49.58 -22.61 -12.18
N PHE A 517 -48.34 -23.04 -12.41
CA PHE A 517 -47.21 -22.12 -12.58
C PHE A 517 -47.43 -21.17 -13.77
N ARG A 518 -48.27 -21.52 -14.75
CA ARG A 518 -48.59 -20.63 -15.88
C ARG A 518 -49.39 -19.40 -15.45
N ALA A 519 -50.02 -19.43 -14.28
CA ALA A 519 -50.76 -18.30 -13.70
C ALA A 519 -49.88 -17.33 -12.88
N ILE A 520 -48.56 -17.57 -12.77
CA ILE A 520 -47.65 -16.71 -12.00
C ILE A 520 -47.70 -15.26 -12.49
N SER A 521 -47.64 -15.00 -13.80
CA SER A 521 -47.68 -13.64 -14.36
C SER A 521 -48.99 -12.93 -14.06
N GLU A 522 -50.12 -13.65 -14.12
CA GLU A 522 -51.44 -13.10 -13.75
C GLU A 522 -51.47 -12.70 -12.27
N HIS A 523 -51.03 -13.59 -11.38
CA HIS A 523 -51.02 -13.33 -9.94
C HIS A 523 -50.00 -12.25 -9.55
N TYR A 524 -48.89 -12.15 -10.26
CA TYR A 524 -47.95 -11.03 -10.12
C TYR A 524 -48.63 -9.69 -10.46
N HIS A 525 -49.31 -9.58 -11.61
CA HIS A 525 -50.05 -8.37 -11.96
C HIS A 525 -51.16 -8.04 -10.94
N LEU A 526 -51.85 -9.05 -10.40
CA LEU A 526 -52.81 -8.85 -9.32
C LEU A 526 -52.13 -8.25 -8.08
N THR A 527 -51.00 -8.79 -7.62
CA THR A 527 -50.29 -8.22 -6.46
C THR A 527 -49.78 -6.81 -6.70
N GLN A 528 -49.33 -6.48 -7.91
CA GLN A 528 -48.99 -5.10 -8.27
C GLN A 528 -50.21 -4.18 -8.15
N HIS A 529 -51.38 -4.64 -8.59
CA HIS A 529 -52.63 -3.88 -8.46
C HIS A 529 -53.08 -3.74 -7.00
N TYR A 530 -52.98 -4.80 -6.19
CA TYR A 530 -53.29 -4.75 -4.76
C TYR A 530 -52.41 -3.76 -4.02
N LEU A 531 -51.13 -3.69 -4.39
CA LEU A 531 -50.16 -2.77 -3.78
C LEU A 531 -50.48 -1.29 -4.04
N LEU A 532 -51.25 -0.97 -5.08
CA LEU A 532 -51.76 0.39 -5.31
C LEU A 532 -52.69 0.85 -4.17
N TYR A 533 -53.37 -0.08 -3.48
CA TYR A 533 -54.19 0.22 -2.31
C TYR A 533 -53.37 0.46 -1.03
N LYS A 534 -52.03 0.45 -1.09
CA LYS A 534 -51.17 1.11 -0.09
C LYS A 534 -51.63 2.56 0.15
N LEU A 535 -52.13 3.20 -0.90
CA LEU A 535 -52.73 4.51 -0.85
C LEU A 535 -53.91 4.61 0.14
N VAL A 536 -54.65 3.52 0.36
CA VAL A 536 -55.77 3.43 1.32
C VAL A 536 -55.33 2.88 2.68
N PHE A 537 -54.58 1.77 2.69
CA PHE A 537 -54.22 1.05 3.93
C PHE A 537 -53.00 1.62 4.66
N GLY A 538 -52.27 2.55 4.04
CA GLY A 538 -51.12 3.21 4.63
C GLY A 538 -49.80 2.44 4.42
N ARG A 539 -48.73 3.03 4.95
CA ARG A 539 -47.36 2.47 4.91
C ARG A 539 -47.25 1.26 5.82
N GLY A 540 -46.40 0.31 5.49
CA GLY A 540 -46.26 -0.93 6.26
C GLY A 540 -47.46 -1.87 6.15
N ALA A 541 -48.33 -1.71 5.16
CA ALA A 541 -49.49 -2.58 4.99
C ALA A 541 -49.11 -3.93 4.38
N VAL A 542 -49.73 -5.00 4.88
CA VAL A 542 -49.75 -6.32 4.23
C VAL A 542 -51.14 -6.49 3.61
N ILE A 543 -51.20 -6.43 2.28
CA ILE A 543 -52.45 -6.34 1.52
C ILE A 543 -52.81 -7.72 0.98
N GLU A 544 -53.89 -8.27 1.51
CA GLU A 544 -54.46 -9.55 1.10
C GLU A 544 -55.61 -9.34 0.10
N PRO A 545 -55.92 -10.35 -0.75
CA PRO A 545 -56.97 -10.24 -1.78
C PRO A 545 -58.34 -9.83 -1.22
N GLU A 546 -58.72 -10.36 -0.05
CA GLU A 546 -60.02 -10.07 0.57
C GLU A 546 -60.14 -8.61 1.06
N MET A 547 -59.02 -7.93 1.33
CA MET A 547 -59.03 -6.53 1.78
C MET A 547 -59.44 -5.57 0.67
N VAL A 548 -59.05 -5.86 -0.58
CA VAL A 548 -59.26 -4.96 -1.73
C VAL A 548 -60.45 -5.35 -2.59
N LYS A 549 -61.04 -6.53 -2.37
CA LYS A 549 -62.15 -7.05 -3.17
C LYS A 549 -63.32 -6.07 -3.29
N GLY A 550 -63.77 -5.51 -2.16
CA GLY A 550 -64.84 -4.52 -2.14
C GLY A 550 -64.49 -3.22 -2.88
N ASN A 551 -63.24 -2.78 -2.80
CA ASN A 551 -62.76 -1.61 -3.54
C ASN A 551 -62.72 -1.86 -5.05
N MET A 552 -62.16 -2.99 -5.47
CA MET A 552 -61.99 -3.33 -6.90
C MET A 552 -63.34 -3.46 -7.62
N GLU A 553 -64.37 -3.94 -6.93
CA GLU A 553 -65.74 -4.05 -7.47
C GLU A 553 -66.49 -2.70 -7.47
N ASN A 554 -66.05 -1.74 -6.65
CA ASN A 554 -66.74 -0.46 -6.47
C ASN A 554 -66.29 0.61 -7.49
N SER A 555 -66.98 0.63 -8.63
CA SER A 555 -66.82 1.67 -9.67
C SER A 555 -67.79 2.85 -9.53
N SER A 556 -68.24 3.15 -8.30
CA SER A 556 -69.10 4.31 -8.03
C SER A 556 -68.40 5.63 -8.33
N ASP A 557 -69.21 6.68 -8.51
CA ASP A 557 -68.69 8.04 -8.69
C ASP A 557 -67.89 8.48 -7.47
N SER A 558 -66.58 8.68 -7.66
CA SER A 558 -65.64 9.05 -6.60
C SER A 558 -65.77 10.49 -6.15
N PHE A 559 -66.40 11.34 -6.94
CA PHE A 559 -66.57 12.76 -6.63
C PHE A 559 -68.03 13.19 -6.81
N PRO A 560 -68.93 12.84 -5.86
CA PRO A 560 -70.34 13.18 -5.97
C PRO A 560 -70.55 14.69 -6.14
N GLY A 561 -71.27 15.09 -7.20
CA GLY A 561 -71.47 16.51 -7.54
C GLY A 561 -72.11 17.36 -6.42
N GLU A 562 -72.88 16.74 -5.51
CA GLU A 562 -73.40 17.43 -4.33
C GLU A 562 -72.29 17.79 -3.33
N LEU A 563 -71.34 16.87 -3.08
CA LEU A 563 -70.19 17.14 -2.21
C LEU A 563 -69.27 18.20 -2.84
N GLU A 564 -69.07 18.14 -4.15
CA GLU A 564 -68.33 19.16 -4.90
C GLU A 564 -68.91 20.55 -4.71
N LYS A 565 -70.20 20.70 -4.98
CA LYS A 565 -70.89 21.99 -4.86
C LYS A 565 -70.78 22.54 -3.44
N ARG A 566 -70.97 21.68 -2.43
CA ARG A 566 -70.86 22.07 -1.02
C ARG A 566 -69.44 22.43 -0.61
N LEU A 567 -68.42 21.76 -1.15
CA LEU A 567 -67.01 22.12 -0.94
C LEU A 567 -66.70 23.50 -1.54
N ILE A 568 -67.15 23.79 -2.76
CA ILE A 568 -67.01 25.10 -3.39
C ILE A 568 -67.70 26.18 -2.54
N GLU A 569 -68.94 25.94 -2.12
CA GLU A 569 -69.71 26.87 -1.29
C GLU A 569 -69.04 27.13 0.07
N GLY A 570 -68.56 26.06 0.74
CA GLY A 570 -67.84 26.17 2.01
C GLY A 570 -66.52 26.95 1.87
N LEU A 571 -65.75 26.71 0.80
CA LEU A 571 -64.50 27.42 0.52
C LEU A 571 -64.77 28.89 0.19
N LYS A 572 -65.80 29.18 -0.60
CA LYS A 572 -66.26 30.55 -0.87
C LYS A 572 -66.79 31.25 0.37
N ALA A 573 -67.42 30.54 1.30
CA ALA A 573 -67.90 31.09 2.57
C ALA A 573 -66.74 31.34 3.57
N GLY A 574 -65.69 30.51 3.52
CA GLY A 574 -64.59 30.51 4.49
C GLY A 574 -64.96 29.79 5.79
N ASP A 575 -65.89 28.83 5.73
CA ASP A 575 -66.37 28.04 6.86
C ASP A 575 -65.46 26.83 7.09
N LYS A 576 -64.54 26.96 8.05
CA LYS A 576 -63.52 25.94 8.33
C LYS A 576 -64.12 24.63 8.85
N GLU A 577 -65.09 24.69 9.76
CA GLU A 577 -65.68 23.50 10.39
C GLU A 577 -66.46 22.66 9.37
N LEU A 578 -67.24 23.33 8.51
CA LEU A 578 -67.96 22.68 7.42
C LEU A 578 -66.99 22.00 6.44
N LEU A 579 -65.92 22.70 6.05
CA LEU A 579 -64.94 22.19 5.09
C LEU A 579 -64.18 20.96 5.61
N GLU A 580 -63.79 20.95 6.88
CA GLU A 580 -63.16 19.77 7.49
C GLU A 580 -64.11 18.56 7.48
N THR A 581 -65.37 18.78 7.87
CA THR A 581 -66.39 17.72 7.86
C THR A 581 -66.65 17.17 6.45
N LEU A 582 -66.71 18.05 5.45
CA LEU A 582 -66.93 17.66 4.06
C LEU A 582 -65.72 16.92 3.47
N LEU A 583 -64.50 17.39 3.77
CA LEU A 583 -63.27 16.73 3.34
C LEU A 583 -63.18 15.32 3.94
N ASP A 584 -63.44 15.17 5.24
CA ASP A 584 -63.39 13.87 5.90
C ASP A 584 -64.43 12.88 5.36
N LYS A 585 -65.62 13.37 4.97
CA LYS A 585 -66.65 12.56 4.29
C LYS A 585 -66.22 12.16 2.88
N LEU A 586 -65.67 13.10 2.12
CA LEU A 586 -65.19 12.85 0.76
C LEU A 586 -64.06 11.82 0.77
N MET A 587 -63.06 11.97 1.64
CA MET A 587 -61.92 11.05 1.73
C MET A 587 -62.36 9.63 2.13
N ARG A 588 -63.33 9.50 3.05
CA ARG A 588 -63.93 8.21 3.42
C ARG A 588 -64.70 7.56 2.29
N HIS A 589 -65.38 8.34 1.46
CA HIS A 589 -66.07 7.83 0.27
C HIS A 589 -65.05 7.33 -0.75
N ILE A 590 -64.08 8.19 -1.10
CA ILE A 590 -63.01 7.87 -2.04
C ILE A 590 -62.24 6.62 -1.63
N SER A 591 -61.93 6.43 -0.34
CA SER A 591 -61.19 5.26 0.15
C SER A 591 -61.90 3.92 -0.08
N THR A 592 -63.19 3.92 -0.42
CA THR A 592 -63.96 2.70 -0.74
C THR A 592 -64.07 2.42 -2.23
N CYS A 593 -63.66 3.36 -3.09
CA CYS A 593 -63.72 3.21 -4.54
C CYS A 593 -62.54 2.38 -5.07
N ASN A 594 -62.60 2.01 -6.35
CA ASN A 594 -61.47 1.42 -7.04
C ASN A 594 -60.32 2.44 -7.24
N TYR A 595 -59.11 1.94 -7.51
CA TYR A 595 -57.91 2.78 -7.64
C TYR A 595 -58.03 3.91 -8.67
N ASP A 596 -58.54 3.63 -9.87
CA ASP A 596 -58.65 4.63 -10.94
C ASP A 596 -59.56 5.78 -10.54
N GLN A 597 -60.66 5.46 -9.85
CA GLN A 597 -61.60 6.42 -9.29
C GLN A 597 -60.96 7.23 -8.16
N ILE A 598 -60.14 6.60 -7.31
CA ILE A 598 -59.37 7.32 -6.28
C ILE A 598 -58.42 8.34 -6.90
N VAL A 599 -57.62 7.92 -7.89
CA VAL A 599 -56.68 8.81 -8.58
C VAL A 599 -57.42 9.95 -9.31
N SER A 600 -58.56 9.66 -9.94
CA SER A 600 -59.42 10.66 -10.57
C SER A 600 -59.88 11.73 -9.57
N ALA A 601 -60.40 11.33 -8.41
CA ALA A 601 -60.84 12.27 -7.39
C ALA A 601 -59.70 13.11 -6.81
N ILE A 602 -58.54 12.51 -6.54
CA ILE A 602 -57.36 13.24 -6.03
C ILE A 602 -56.81 14.23 -7.07
N THR A 603 -56.79 13.86 -8.35
CA THR A 603 -56.36 14.76 -9.42
C THR A 603 -57.36 15.86 -9.72
N HIS A 604 -58.65 15.63 -9.46
CA HIS A 604 -59.70 16.63 -9.56
C HIS A 604 -59.57 17.74 -8.49
N MET A 605 -59.13 17.39 -7.26
CA MET A 605 -59.05 18.34 -6.14
C MET A 605 -58.22 19.61 -6.43
N PRO A 606 -56.99 19.55 -6.95
CA PRO A 606 -56.23 20.75 -7.32
C PRO A 606 -56.92 21.64 -8.36
N VAL A 607 -57.64 21.02 -9.31
CA VAL A 607 -58.39 21.76 -10.35
C VAL A 607 -59.54 22.52 -9.72
N LEU A 608 -60.31 21.85 -8.85
CA LEU A 608 -61.41 22.44 -8.09
C LEU A 608 -60.94 23.61 -7.22
N LEU A 609 -59.85 23.43 -6.47
CA LEU A 609 -59.27 24.48 -5.63
C LEU A 609 -58.79 25.67 -6.46
N ARG A 610 -58.13 25.43 -7.59
CA ARG A 610 -57.63 26.49 -8.49
C ARG A 610 -58.76 27.28 -9.14
N GLN A 611 -59.81 26.60 -9.60
CA GLN A 611 -61.00 27.25 -10.15
C GLN A 611 -61.70 28.09 -9.08
N THR A 612 -61.90 27.54 -7.88
CA THR A 612 -62.53 28.26 -6.77
C THR A 612 -61.70 29.47 -6.33
N LEU A 613 -60.37 29.32 -6.23
CA LEU A 613 -59.45 30.42 -5.89
C LEU A 613 -59.49 31.53 -6.96
N LYS A 614 -59.54 31.16 -8.25
CA LYS A 614 -59.68 32.12 -9.35
C LYS A 614 -60.98 32.92 -9.20
N GLU A 615 -62.10 32.27 -8.91
CA GLU A 615 -63.38 32.94 -8.68
C GLU A 615 -63.36 33.86 -7.44
N ILE A 616 -62.67 33.46 -6.37
CA ILE A 616 -62.46 34.30 -5.17
C ILE A 616 -61.62 35.54 -5.53
N ASN A 617 -60.53 35.35 -6.27
CA ASN A 617 -59.60 36.43 -6.66
C ASN A 617 -60.20 37.44 -7.64
N VAL A 618 -61.14 37.03 -8.51
CA VAL A 618 -61.89 37.97 -9.37
C VAL A 618 -62.61 39.05 -8.54
N ASN A 619 -63.00 38.74 -7.30
CA ASN A 619 -63.71 39.65 -6.42
C ASN A 619 -62.79 40.42 -5.45
N ARG A 620 -61.46 40.32 -5.59
CA ARG A 620 -60.45 40.96 -4.73
C ARG A 620 -59.61 41.98 -5.49
N VAL A 621 -59.16 43.01 -4.78
CA VAL A 621 -58.26 44.06 -5.32
C VAL A 621 -56.83 43.53 -5.44
N GLN A 622 -56.37 42.76 -4.46
CA GLN A 622 -55.13 42.00 -4.53
C GLN A 622 -55.46 40.50 -4.54
N PRO A 623 -54.93 39.72 -5.50
CA PRO A 623 -55.11 38.28 -5.50
C PRO A 623 -54.43 37.66 -4.29
N MET A 624 -55.06 36.63 -3.71
CA MET A 624 -54.47 35.83 -2.64
C MET A 624 -53.12 35.24 -3.10
N PRO A 625 -52.01 35.45 -2.36
CA PRO A 625 -50.73 34.81 -2.62
C PRO A 625 -50.71 33.33 -2.22
N VAL A 626 -51.68 32.54 -2.71
CA VAL A 626 -51.70 31.08 -2.54
C VAL A 626 -51.25 30.43 -3.85
N ASP A 627 -50.08 29.78 -3.83
CA ASP A 627 -49.55 29.08 -5.01
C ASP A 627 -50.04 27.63 -5.05
N LEU A 628 -50.88 27.32 -6.03
CA LEU A 628 -51.43 25.98 -6.27
C LEU A 628 -50.71 25.23 -7.39
N ASN A 629 -49.65 25.78 -7.99
CA ASN A 629 -48.99 25.17 -9.15
C ASN A 629 -48.31 23.85 -8.82
N LEU A 630 -47.75 23.74 -7.61
CA LEU A 630 -47.06 22.54 -7.16
C LEU A 630 -47.99 21.51 -6.50
N LEU A 631 -49.23 21.88 -6.17
CA LEU A 631 -50.16 21.02 -5.43
C LEU A 631 -50.41 19.69 -6.15
N SER A 632 -50.63 19.72 -7.47
CA SER A 632 -50.83 18.52 -8.28
C SER A 632 -49.60 17.59 -8.25
N VAL A 633 -48.39 18.16 -8.31
CA VAL A 633 -47.13 17.41 -8.25
C VAL A 633 -46.93 16.81 -6.86
N GLN A 634 -47.16 17.59 -5.81
CA GLN A 634 -47.02 17.15 -4.42
C GLN A 634 -47.98 15.99 -4.09
N LEU A 635 -49.24 16.07 -4.53
CA LEU A 635 -50.19 14.97 -4.33
C LEU A 635 -49.76 13.70 -5.07
N LEU A 636 -49.26 13.80 -6.31
CA LEU A 636 -48.74 12.66 -7.08
C LEU A 636 -47.43 12.07 -6.50
N GLU A 637 -46.76 12.79 -5.60
CA GLU A 637 -45.59 12.30 -4.87
C GLU A 637 -45.93 11.60 -3.55
N MET A 638 -47.16 11.75 -3.05
CA MET A 638 -47.59 11.15 -1.79
C MET A 638 -48.00 9.69 -1.96
N GLU A 639 -47.74 8.88 -0.94
CA GLU A 639 -48.00 7.44 -0.97
C GLU A 639 -49.31 7.02 -0.28
N THR A 640 -49.96 7.93 0.47
CA THR A 640 -51.18 7.63 1.26
C THR A 640 -52.24 8.72 1.09
N LEU A 641 -53.52 8.33 1.17
CA LEU A 641 -54.67 9.24 1.19
C LEU A 641 -54.65 10.16 2.41
N GLU A 642 -54.11 9.70 3.53
CA GLU A 642 -54.02 10.47 4.76
C GLU A 642 -53.06 11.65 4.60
N ASP A 643 -51.91 11.45 3.94
CA ASP A 643 -50.97 12.52 3.63
C ASP A 643 -51.57 13.50 2.61
N MET A 644 -52.26 12.97 1.59
CA MET A 644 -52.98 13.80 0.60
C MET A 644 -54.07 14.65 1.26
N GLN A 645 -54.88 14.07 2.15
CA GLN A 645 -55.91 14.78 2.92
C GLN A 645 -55.30 15.88 3.78
N ARG A 646 -54.16 15.61 4.44
CA ARG A 646 -53.47 16.61 5.27
C ARG A 646 -53.01 17.80 4.44
N LEU A 647 -52.44 17.55 3.25
CA LEU A 647 -52.01 18.61 2.34
C LEU A 647 -53.20 19.42 1.81
N ILE A 648 -54.24 18.74 1.33
CA ILE A 648 -55.48 19.38 0.85
C ILE A 648 -56.10 20.24 1.95
N ARG A 649 -56.21 19.70 3.18
CA ARG A 649 -56.72 20.44 4.35
C ARG A 649 -55.91 21.70 4.60
N THR A 650 -54.58 21.60 4.57
CA THR A 650 -53.68 22.74 4.80
C THR A 650 -53.94 23.86 3.79
N VAL A 651 -54.03 23.52 2.50
CA VAL A 651 -54.30 24.49 1.43
C VAL A 651 -55.70 25.10 1.57
N MET A 652 -56.71 24.29 1.87
CA MET A 652 -58.08 24.79 2.07
C MET A 652 -58.16 25.79 3.24
N LEU A 653 -57.47 25.50 4.34
CA LEU A 653 -57.42 26.38 5.51
C LEU A 653 -56.63 27.67 5.23
N GLU A 654 -55.55 27.61 4.46
CA GLU A 654 -54.79 28.78 4.03
C GLU A 654 -55.64 29.74 3.18
N ILE A 655 -56.42 29.21 2.24
CA ILE A 655 -57.38 29.98 1.44
C ILE A 655 -58.41 30.68 2.36
N CYS A 656 -58.87 29.99 3.42
CA CYS A 656 -59.81 30.56 4.38
C CYS A 656 -59.18 31.67 5.24
N ASP A 657 -57.93 31.52 5.68
CA ASP A 657 -57.26 32.51 6.54
C ASP A 657 -56.91 33.80 5.79
N GLN A 658 -56.41 33.70 4.57
CA GLN A 658 -56.17 34.87 3.73
C GLN A 658 -57.47 35.59 3.32
N LYS A 659 -58.63 34.94 3.47
CA LYS A 659 -59.94 35.56 3.22
C LYS A 659 -60.24 36.68 4.22
N LYS A 660 -59.83 36.54 5.48
CA LYS A 660 -60.11 37.54 6.53
C LYS A 660 -59.37 38.86 6.31
N GLY A 661 -58.12 38.84 5.84
CA GLY A 661 -57.30 40.06 5.65
C GLY A 661 -57.74 40.98 4.50
N GLY A 662 -58.03 40.42 3.32
CA GLY A 662 -58.28 41.24 2.10
C GLY A 662 -59.61 42.00 2.06
N LEU A 663 -60.56 41.69 2.94
CA LEU A 663 -61.81 42.48 3.07
C LEU A 663 -61.57 43.79 3.82
N ASP A 664 -60.70 43.79 4.83
CA ASP A 664 -60.40 44.97 5.62
C ASP A 664 -59.51 45.95 4.85
N GLU A 665 -58.51 45.47 4.10
CA GLU A 665 -57.68 46.32 3.21
C GLU A 665 -58.49 47.01 2.10
N ARG A 666 -59.41 46.28 1.44
CA ARG A 666 -60.26 46.88 0.39
C ARG A 666 -61.14 47.98 0.98
N ASN A 667 -61.67 47.77 2.17
CA ASN A 667 -62.50 48.74 2.87
C ASN A 667 -61.69 50.00 3.22
N GLU A 668 -60.44 49.84 3.67
CA GLU A 668 -59.52 50.94 3.98
C GLU A 668 -59.15 51.76 2.74
N ILE A 669 -58.80 51.10 1.63
CA ILE A 669 -58.52 51.77 0.34
C ILE A 669 -59.73 52.57 -0.15
N LEU A 670 -60.94 52.02 -0.02
CA LEU A 670 -62.17 52.73 -0.39
C LEU A 670 -62.39 53.96 0.51
N ILE A 671 -62.13 53.87 1.81
CA ILE A 671 -62.21 55.01 2.74
C ILE A 671 -61.21 56.10 2.34
N GLU A 672 -59.96 55.75 2.07
CA GLU A 672 -58.94 56.70 1.62
C GLU A 672 -59.27 57.33 0.26
N THR A 673 -59.84 56.54 -0.66
CA THR A 673 -60.33 57.06 -1.95
C THR A 673 -61.45 58.08 -1.74
N ILE A 674 -62.39 57.82 -0.84
CA ILE A 674 -63.46 58.76 -0.48
C ILE A 674 -62.87 60.05 0.09
N LYS A 675 -61.89 59.96 1.00
CA LYS A 675 -61.20 61.13 1.56
C LYS A 675 -60.52 61.95 0.45
N GLY A 676 -59.81 61.28 -0.46
CA GLY A 676 -59.13 61.91 -1.60
C GLY A 676 -60.07 62.65 -2.52
N ILE A 677 -61.21 62.04 -2.90
CA ILE A 677 -62.25 62.68 -3.69
C ILE A 677 -62.76 63.95 -3.00
N VAL A 678 -63.02 63.88 -1.69
CA VAL A 678 -63.49 65.03 -0.91
C VAL A 678 -62.42 66.13 -0.85
N GLN A 679 -61.15 65.79 -0.61
CA GLN A 679 -60.07 66.77 -0.54
C GLN A 679 -59.79 67.46 -1.89
N GLN A 680 -60.00 66.80 -3.02
CA GLN A 680 -59.81 67.39 -4.34
C GLN A 680 -61.00 68.25 -4.77
N ASN A 681 -62.22 67.87 -4.37
CA ASN A 681 -63.45 68.47 -4.88
C ASN A 681 -64.21 69.31 -3.85
N TYR A 682 -63.64 69.62 -2.67
CA TYR A 682 -64.33 70.33 -1.60
C TYR A 682 -64.93 71.68 -2.01
N GLN A 683 -64.36 72.33 -3.04
CA GLN A 683 -64.82 73.62 -3.58
C GLN A 683 -66.15 73.51 -4.34
N ASP A 684 -66.49 72.33 -4.87
CA ASP A 684 -67.75 72.11 -5.57
C ASP A 684 -68.92 72.13 -4.58
N MET A 685 -69.82 73.10 -4.74
CA MET A 685 -70.99 73.28 -3.88
C MET A 685 -71.95 72.08 -3.88
N ASN A 686 -71.94 71.27 -4.94
CA ASN A 686 -72.80 70.09 -5.10
C ASN A 686 -72.19 68.80 -4.54
N LEU A 687 -70.97 68.85 -3.98
CA LEU A 687 -70.33 67.69 -3.38
C LEU A 687 -71.16 67.13 -2.22
N SER A 688 -71.62 65.89 -2.36
CA SER A 688 -72.50 65.17 -1.44
C SER A 688 -72.16 63.68 -1.41
N LEU A 689 -72.77 62.91 -0.50
CA LEU A 689 -72.62 61.45 -0.49
C LEU A 689 -73.04 60.84 -1.83
N GLN A 690 -74.13 61.34 -2.43
CA GLN A 690 -74.64 60.90 -3.73
C GLN A 690 -73.67 61.19 -4.87
N SER A 691 -73.00 62.36 -4.86
CA SER A 691 -72.03 62.69 -5.90
C SER A 691 -70.75 61.85 -5.75
N VAL A 692 -70.27 61.63 -4.52
CA VAL A 692 -69.15 60.72 -4.24
C VAL A 692 -69.48 59.29 -4.65
N SER A 693 -70.68 58.82 -4.33
CA SER A 693 -71.12 57.48 -4.72
C SER A 693 -71.25 57.33 -6.24
N GLY A 694 -71.73 58.37 -6.93
CA GLY A 694 -71.77 58.43 -8.40
C GLY A 694 -70.38 58.38 -9.03
N MET A 695 -69.41 59.13 -8.51
CA MET A 695 -68.01 59.10 -8.98
C MET A 695 -67.36 57.73 -8.80
N MET A 696 -67.65 57.04 -7.70
CA MET A 696 -67.13 55.70 -7.42
C MET A 696 -67.95 54.57 -8.08
N LYS A 697 -69.10 54.88 -8.70
CA LYS A 697 -70.07 53.90 -9.22
C LYS A 697 -70.50 52.86 -8.18
N LEU A 698 -70.63 53.27 -6.91
CA LEU A 698 -71.09 52.43 -5.79
C LEU A 698 -72.38 53.00 -5.20
N SER A 699 -73.12 52.19 -4.44
CA SER A 699 -74.34 52.67 -3.79
C SER A 699 -74.03 53.60 -2.60
N GLY A 700 -74.84 54.65 -2.43
CA GLY A 700 -74.69 55.61 -1.34
C GLY A 700 -74.80 54.96 0.06
N ASP A 701 -75.68 53.96 0.21
CA ASP A 701 -75.86 53.22 1.47
C ASP A 701 -74.64 52.37 1.85
N TYR A 702 -73.94 51.83 0.85
CA TYR A 702 -72.71 51.07 1.07
C TYR A 702 -71.57 52.01 1.49
N ILE A 703 -71.33 53.08 0.72
CA ILE A 703 -70.30 54.08 1.04
C ILE A 703 -70.54 54.73 2.40
N GLY A 704 -71.79 55.11 2.69
CA GLY A 704 -72.15 55.75 3.95
C GLY A 704 -71.88 54.87 5.17
N ARG A 705 -72.26 53.57 5.10
CA ARG A 705 -71.98 52.61 6.18
C ARG A 705 -70.48 52.33 6.31
N LEU A 706 -69.79 52.14 5.19
CA LEU A 706 -68.36 51.87 5.15
C LEU A 706 -67.56 53.01 5.77
N PHE A 707 -67.80 54.24 5.34
CA PHE A 707 -67.09 55.42 5.81
C PHE A 707 -67.38 55.71 7.29
N ARG A 708 -68.63 55.51 7.74
CA ARG A 708 -68.99 55.69 9.15
C ARG A 708 -68.34 54.66 10.06
N LYS A 709 -68.17 53.42 9.58
CA LYS A 709 -67.45 52.36 10.30
C LYS A 709 -65.95 52.67 10.41
N GLY A 710 -65.35 53.22 9.37
CA GLY A 710 -63.92 53.55 9.34
C GLY A 710 -63.54 54.84 10.07
N GLU A 711 -64.25 55.94 9.81
CA GLU A 711 -63.89 57.29 10.29
C GLU A 711 -64.73 57.75 11.49
N SER A 712 -65.65 56.92 11.96
CA SER A 712 -66.60 57.26 13.04
C SER A 712 -67.45 58.51 12.77
N MET A 713 -67.54 58.96 11.51
CA MET A 713 -68.34 60.12 11.09
C MET A 713 -68.96 59.90 9.71
N SER A 714 -69.97 60.70 9.35
CA SER A 714 -70.58 60.61 8.02
C SER A 714 -69.71 61.29 6.95
N VAL A 715 -69.86 60.88 5.68
CA VAL A 715 -69.19 61.55 4.55
C VAL A 715 -69.54 63.05 4.50
N ALA A 716 -70.78 63.41 4.83
CA ALA A 716 -71.21 64.81 4.89
C ALA A 716 -70.52 65.61 6.01
N ASP A 717 -70.30 64.99 7.18
CA ASP A 717 -69.55 65.61 8.27
C ASP A 717 -68.08 65.80 7.90
N TYR A 718 -67.50 64.83 7.17
CA TYR A 718 -66.12 64.90 6.69
C TYR A 718 -65.93 66.01 5.64
N ILE A 719 -66.83 66.13 4.66
CA ILE A 719 -66.84 67.25 3.69
C ILE A 719 -66.84 68.60 4.43
N ASN A 720 -67.72 68.75 5.42
CA ASN A 720 -67.81 69.96 6.21
C ASN A 720 -66.53 70.23 7.03
N ALA A 721 -65.92 69.20 7.62
CA ALA A 721 -64.67 69.34 8.34
C ALA A 721 -63.53 69.85 7.43
N VAL A 722 -63.39 69.27 6.23
CA VAL A 722 -62.40 69.70 5.23
C VAL A 722 -62.63 71.15 4.79
N ARG A 723 -63.87 71.52 4.47
CA ARG A 723 -64.23 72.90 4.07
C ARG A 723 -63.94 73.93 5.15
N ILE A 724 -64.26 73.63 6.41
CA ILE A 724 -63.98 74.53 7.55
C ILE A 724 -62.46 74.67 7.76
N ALA A 725 -61.69 73.58 7.68
CA ALA A 725 -60.24 73.64 7.78
C ALA A 725 -59.63 74.54 6.68
N LYS A 726 -60.08 74.38 5.42
CA LYS A 726 -59.66 75.23 4.31
C LYS A 726 -60.10 76.68 4.46
N ALA A 727 -61.28 76.92 5.04
CA ALA A 727 -61.73 78.28 5.37
C ALA A 727 -60.81 78.93 6.41
N GLN A 728 -60.37 78.20 7.44
CA GLN A 728 -59.40 78.72 8.42
C GLN A 728 -58.05 79.08 7.79
N GLU A 729 -57.58 78.30 6.81
CA GLU A 729 -56.35 78.61 6.05
C GLU A 729 -56.52 79.91 5.25
N LEU A 730 -57.59 80.05 4.47
CA LEU A 730 -57.87 81.25 3.68
C LEU A 730 -58.07 82.49 4.54
N LEU A 731 -58.82 82.39 5.65
CA LEU A 731 -59.04 83.50 6.58
C LEU A 731 -57.74 84.01 7.23
N ARG A 732 -56.71 83.16 7.35
CA ARG A 732 -55.38 83.53 7.88
C ARG A 732 -54.46 84.14 6.83
N GLY A 733 -54.59 83.72 5.57
CA GLY A 733 -53.61 84.01 4.52
C GLY A 733 -54.05 85.00 3.45
N SER A 734 -55.35 85.22 3.25
CA SER A 734 -55.87 86.06 2.17
C SER A 734 -56.57 87.34 2.66
N LYS A 735 -56.57 88.37 1.81
CA LYS A 735 -57.35 89.59 1.98
C LYS A 735 -58.79 89.45 1.48
N ASP A 736 -59.19 88.26 1.03
CA ASP A 736 -60.51 87.99 0.47
C ASP A 736 -61.61 88.37 1.48
N SER A 737 -62.77 88.82 1.01
CA SER A 737 -63.92 89.04 1.90
C SER A 737 -64.40 87.71 2.53
N ILE A 738 -65.11 87.75 3.67
CA ILE A 738 -65.65 86.51 4.28
C ILE A 738 -66.57 85.77 3.30
N ASN A 739 -67.30 86.53 2.47
CA ASN A 739 -68.16 85.98 1.43
C ASN A 739 -67.36 85.30 0.31
N GLU A 740 -66.23 85.88 -0.12
CA GLU A 740 -65.34 85.22 -1.09
C GLU A 740 -64.73 83.93 -0.54
N VAL A 741 -64.29 83.93 0.73
CA VAL A 741 -63.76 82.72 1.36
C VAL A 741 -64.83 81.63 1.43
N MET A 742 -66.06 81.98 1.81
CA MET A 742 -67.19 81.06 1.84
C MET A 742 -67.42 80.39 0.48
N VAL A 743 -67.42 81.17 -0.61
CA VAL A 743 -67.59 80.66 -1.97
C VAL A 743 -66.40 79.78 -2.38
N LYS A 744 -65.16 80.19 -2.10
CA LYS A 744 -63.93 79.43 -2.43
C LYS A 744 -63.84 78.08 -1.73
N VAL A 745 -64.50 77.89 -0.59
CA VAL A 745 -64.54 76.60 0.11
C VAL A 745 -65.82 75.80 -0.16
N GLY A 746 -66.68 76.26 -1.09
CA GLY A 746 -67.83 75.49 -1.56
C GLY A 746 -69.11 75.65 -0.73
N TYR A 747 -69.32 76.78 -0.05
CA TYR A 747 -70.60 77.11 0.60
C TYR A 747 -71.36 78.19 -0.18
N ALA A 748 -72.64 77.91 -0.50
CA ALA A 748 -73.53 78.88 -1.16
C ALA A 748 -74.31 79.76 -0.16
N ASN A 749 -74.58 79.25 1.05
CA ASN A 749 -75.44 79.90 2.04
C ASN A 749 -74.61 80.45 3.21
N GLN A 750 -74.60 81.79 3.33
CA GLN A 750 -73.86 82.52 4.37
C GLN A 750 -74.32 82.18 5.79
N SER A 751 -75.63 82.14 6.04
CA SER A 751 -76.20 81.80 7.35
C SER A 751 -75.79 80.40 7.79
N TYR A 752 -75.77 79.44 6.87
CA TYR A 752 -75.34 78.07 7.14
C TYR A 752 -73.84 77.98 7.43
N PHE A 753 -73.00 78.62 6.60
CA PHE A 753 -71.55 78.66 6.79
C PHE A 753 -71.17 79.28 8.14
N PHE A 754 -71.76 80.44 8.49
CA PHE A 754 -71.48 81.10 9.76
C PHE A 754 -71.91 80.25 10.97
N LYS A 755 -73.09 79.64 10.91
CA LYS A 755 -73.59 78.75 11.97
C LYS A 755 -72.67 77.53 12.14
N LEU A 756 -72.25 76.91 11.05
CA LEU A 756 -71.38 75.74 11.07
C LEU A 756 -69.95 76.07 11.53
N PHE A 757 -69.39 77.18 11.05
CA PHE A 757 -68.07 77.68 11.45
C PHE A 757 -68.04 78.03 12.94
N LYS A 758 -69.04 78.78 13.43
CA LYS A 758 -69.18 79.09 14.87
C LYS A 758 -69.42 77.83 15.71
N LYS A 759 -70.20 76.88 15.23
CA LYS A 759 -70.40 75.59 15.90
C LYS A 759 -69.10 74.79 16.02
N LYS A 760 -68.24 74.82 15.01
CA LYS A 760 -66.97 74.05 14.98
C LYS A 760 -65.82 74.75 15.70
N LEU A 761 -65.77 76.08 15.69
CA LEU A 761 -64.61 76.88 16.15
C LEU A 761 -64.92 77.88 17.28
N GLY A 762 -66.17 77.92 17.75
CA GLY A 762 -66.62 78.76 18.86
C GLY A 762 -66.78 80.25 18.55
N CYS A 763 -66.38 80.72 17.36
CA CYS A 763 -66.39 82.13 16.95
C CYS A 763 -66.85 82.29 15.49
N THR A 764 -67.27 83.49 15.11
CA THR A 764 -67.64 83.79 13.71
C THR A 764 -66.38 83.87 12.81
N PRO A 765 -66.48 83.65 11.48
CA PRO A 765 -65.34 83.80 10.57
C PRO A 765 -64.64 85.17 10.67
N GLY A 766 -65.41 86.24 10.93
CA GLY A 766 -64.90 87.59 11.12
C GLY A 766 -64.14 87.74 12.44
N GLU A 767 -64.71 87.25 13.55
CA GLU A 767 -64.02 87.18 14.85
C GLU A 767 -62.74 86.34 14.76
N TYR A 768 -62.78 85.22 14.03
CA TYR A 768 -61.61 84.35 13.82
C TYR A 768 -60.47 85.08 13.10
N ARG A 769 -60.80 85.82 12.04
CA ARG A 769 -59.82 86.65 11.31
C ARG A 769 -59.26 87.75 12.21
N LEU A 770 -60.11 88.47 12.95
CA LEU A 770 -59.70 89.55 13.85
C LEU A 770 -58.77 89.03 14.96
N LYS A 771 -59.15 87.93 15.60
CA LYS A 771 -58.37 87.29 16.67
C LYS A 771 -57.00 86.83 16.19
N LYS A 772 -56.88 86.38 14.94
CA LYS A 772 -55.60 85.97 14.34
C LYS A 772 -54.78 87.13 13.75
N SER A 773 -55.41 88.24 13.35
CA SER A 773 -54.69 89.47 13.00
C SER A 773 -54.14 90.19 14.23
N LEU A 774 -54.88 90.19 15.36
CA LEU A 774 -54.44 90.78 16.63
C LEU A 774 -53.25 90.00 17.22
N SER A 775 -53.31 88.66 17.20
CA SER A 775 -52.16 87.84 17.64
C SER A 775 -50.95 87.89 16.69
N LYS A 776 -51.05 88.55 15.53
CA LYS A 776 -49.92 88.83 14.62
C LYS A 776 -49.37 90.25 14.83
N GLY A 777 -50.18 91.18 15.35
CA GLY A 777 -49.78 92.54 15.70
C GLY A 777 -49.03 92.63 17.03
N GLU A 778 -49.45 91.86 18.05
CA GLU A 778 -48.74 91.78 19.35
C GLU A 778 -47.35 91.13 19.24
N ALA A 779 -47.13 90.27 18.24
CA ALA A 779 -45.81 89.68 17.96
C ALA A 779 -44.87 90.61 17.16
N ALA A 780 -45.36 91.74 16.64
CA ALA A 780 -44.58 92.69 15.84
C ALA A 780 -44.20 93.98 16.62
N SER A 781 -44.83 94.23 17.78
CA SER A 781 -44.52 95.37 18.67
C SER A 781 -43.52 95.06 19.79
N GLU A 782 -43.04 93.81 19.92
CA GLU A 782 -41.96 93.42 20.85
C GLU A 782 -40.57 93.31 20.15
N GLN A 783 -40.43 93.87 18.93
CA GLN A 783 -39.16 93.87 18.17
C GLN A 783 -38.64 95.28 17.79
N ASP A 784 -39.27 96.35 18.27
CA ASP A 784 -38.82 97.75 18.09
C ASP A 784 -38.74 98.52 19.43
N GLU A 785 -38.29 97.85 20.51
CA GLU A 785 -37.74 98.48 21.73
C GLU A 785 -36.41 97.83 22.13
#